data_AF-A0A7C7TN14-F1
#
_entry.id   AF-A0A7C7TN14-F1
#
_cell.length_a   1.000
_cell.length_b   1.000
_cell.length_c   1.000
_cell.angle_alpha   90.00
_cell.angle_beta   90.00
_cell.angle_gamma   90.00
#
_symmetry.space_group_name_H-M   'P 1'
#
loop_
_entity.id
_entity.type
_entity.pdbx_description
1 polymer ?
#
loop_
_entity_poly.entity_id
_entity_poly.type
_entity_poly.pdbx_seq_one_letter_code
_entity_poly.pdbx_strand_id
1 'polypeptide(L)'
;MTTNTGPLTGLRILDLSRILAGPICTQLLGDLGADVLKVEKPGAGDETRNWGPPFVKDAAGEDTSESAYYLGANRNKRSAAIDLAHPDGQQLIRQLAAQSDIFLENFKVGGLKKYGLDYEALHSKFPDLIYCSITGFGQTGPRASQAGYDLMIQGMGGIMSITGEPEGEPMKVGMAIADVMCGMYAAVSILSAVRHREQGGGGQHIDLSLLDSHAAWLLNVGLSYLTSGEPPQRYGNAHANVVPYQVFPTSDGFFILAIGTDVQFRKFCEFAEAPGLPDDPRFCNNQNRVKNRDALILLVNDLTRQRSKQHWLAELTALGIPVGPVNSVPELLNDPQIQHRGMVHEMAHPLTETPLRLLANPLKLSETPVSYRYPPPTLGQHTTDVLREFLNACFRCTAHPVAGVRSDWVNVDSKRIILKNQKKNQEKSGHSPTAHHLLGLAQKHQVYIGLIVILVFGAYLRSYHINYPSIGYHNMKENEYLSMALHYFNDGFSLERKVFFYDDRNFNSYAQVPLISYTAALVWKVIGVNVWSVRLQMILFSLGSIVLSFILTRQLSKDNTLSLLTALLMAILPISVFFGRNIQPEAPGLACLLLTFVLFNQWKETPSWKLSLLTGLAWTVTGFYKSSFVVPSIALLALIPYQELFVAMKSKNRLHDLIPWSGFLSVLIFPIYIVSNLLLNPGHADYASGRIKPLQSFDFEYWKTIDSIGYFIDNYTHFLSYIFLVGLLFILLVKSPFRVFMLLNLFSMIPFMIVFSDHVNQHSYYQMPYVYFFSFGVVYCMYVVFSKASSLLKVPSLSIIGPVIVLMYAYGDVKAAIDRQHNVQFLGLDLAGEYVKSQTNPSDKFFALGSAQNVAVCYFAQRYCSNLSGSTEGIRNYEDKFNARFIYINARYINQAASWESWKYIVENYHLAHAGLHRIGNTLYLSQIVLEKGDRKLDMTLLNKIKPIFKRDYEKTTQKIPYYVIEPD
;
A
#
# COMPACT_ATOMS: atom_id res chain seq x y z
N MET A 1 9.50 9.40 -35.47
CA MET A 1 8.64 8.93 -34.36
C MET A 1 8.82 9.91 -33.23
N THR A 2 7.76 10.57 -32.80
CA THR A 2 7.73 11.30 -31.53
C THR A 2 7.90 10.30 -30.39
N THR A 3 8.74 10.62 -29.40
CA THR A 3 8.87 9.80 -28.19
C THR A 3 7.56 9.90 -27.42
N ASN A 4 6.84 8.79 -27.32
CA ASN A 4 5.58 8.72 -26.58
C ASN A 4 5.85 8.92 -25.08
N THR A 5 5.06 9.75 -24.39
CA THR A 5 5.29 10.13 -22.99
C THR A 5 3.97 10.26 -22.21
N GLY A 6 4.01 9.84 -20.94
CA GLY A 6 2.86 9.69 -20.05
C GLY A 6 2.92 8.37 -19.27
N PRO A 7 2.12 8.17 -18.21
CA PRO A 7 2.21 6.96 -17.37
C PRO A 7 1.83 5.65 -18.09
N LEU A 8 1.13 5.72 -19.23
CA LEU A 8 0.73 4.56 -20.05
C LEU A 8 1.61 4.36 -21.29
N THR A 9 2.80 4.97 -21.31
CA THR A 9 3.77 4.85 -22.41
C THR A 9 4.14 3.39 -22.64
N GLY A 10 3.85 2.89 -23.85
CA GLY A 10 4.14 1.52 -24.27
C GLY A 10 2.88 0.67 -24.47
N LEU A 11 1.76 1.03 -23.85
CA LEU A 11 0.48 0.35 -24.06
C LEU A 11 -0.13 0.73 -25.41
N ARG A 12 -0.73 -0.25 -26.08
CA ARG A 12 -1.46 -0.11 -27.35
C ARG A 12 -2.93 -0.46 -27.20
N ILE A 13 -3.79 0.41 -27.71
CA ILE A 13 -5.25 0.26 -27.67
C ILE A 13 -5.78 0.18 -29.10
N LEU A 14 -6.47 -0.93 -29.43
CA LEU A 14 -7.25 -1.05 -30.65
C LEU A 14 -8.70 -0.63 -30.34
N ASP A 15 -9.07 0.57 -30.77
CA ASP A 15 -10.34 1.22 -30.49
C ASP A 15 -11.31 1.02 -31.66
N LEU A 16 -12.21 0.03 -31.56
CA LEU A 16 -13.31 -0.18 -32.50
C LEU A 16 -14.59 0.55 -32.05
N SER A 17 -14.51 1.38 -31.00
CA SER A 17 -15.69 2.03 -30.43
C SER A 17 -16.11 3.29 -31.18
N ARG A 18 -17.41 3.57 -31.09
CA ARG A 18 -18.09 4.69 -31.76
C ARG A 18 -18.86 5.54 -30.76
N ILE A 19 -19.37 6.69 -31.18
CA ILE A 19 -20.17 7.59 -30.34
C ILE A 19 -19.33 8.23 -29.21
N LEU A 20 -19.59 7.96 -27.92
CA LEU A 20 -19.00 8.74 -26.83
C LEU A 20 -18.36 7.91 -25.70
N ALA A 21 -19.03 6.90 -25.15
CA ALA A 21 -18.53 6.18 -23.96
C ALA A 21 -17.14 5.54 -24.15
N GLY A 22 -17.00 4.71 -25.19
CA GLY A 22 -15.72 4.14 -25.58
C GLY A 22 -14.72 5.18 -26.06
N PRO A 23 -15.11 6.12 -26.95
CA PRO A 23 -14.19 7.15 -27.43
C PRO A 23 -13.60 8.06 -26.34
N ILE A 24 -14.38 8.45 -25.32
CA ILE A 24 -13.86 9.17 -24.15
C ILE A 24 -12.85 8.32 -23.37
N CYS A 25 -13.17 7.05 -23.08
CA CYS A 25 -12.26 6.14 -22.38
C CYS A 25 -10.90 6.06 -23.09
N THR A 26 -10.88 5.79 -24.40
CA THR A 26 -9.63 5.67 -25.15
C THR A 26 -8.93 7.02 -25.35
N GLN A 27 -9.65 8.14 -25.43
CA GLN A 27 -9.04 9.48 -25.43
C GLN A 27 -8.30 9.78 -24.11
N LEU A 28 -8.91 9.46 -22.96
CA LEU A 28 -8.29 9.67 -21.64
C LEU A 28 -7.01 8.82 -21.46
N LEU A 29 -7.04 7.56 -21.91
CA LEU A 29 -5.87 6.69 -21.90
C LEU A 29 -4.80 7.17 -22.91
N GLY A 30 -5.23 7.73 -24.05
CA GLY A 30 -4.37 8.38 -25.04
C GLY A 30 -3.67 9.63 -24.51
N ASP A 31 -4.37 10.51 -23.78
CA ASP A 31 -3.78 11.65 -23.07
C ASP A 31 -2.74 11.23 -22.02
N LEU A 32 -2.94 10.07 -21.40
CA LEU A 32 -2.02 9.44 -20.45
C LEU A 32 -0.87 8.65 -21.12
N GLY A 33 -0.72 8.74 -22.44
CA GLY A 33 0.44 8.22 -23.17
C GLY A 33 0.26 6.87 -23.88
N ALA A 34 -0.94 6.29 -23.91
CA ALA A 34 -1.19 5.10 -24.73
C ALA A 34 -1.11 5.43 -26.25
N ASP A 35 -0.74 4.46 -27.07
CA ASP A 35 -0.88 4.51 -28.54
C ASP A 35 -2.26 3.96 -28.92
N VAL A 36 -3.16 4.83 -29.39
CA VAL A 36 -4.57 4.49 -29.66
C VAL A 36 -4.82 4.45 -31.15
N LEU A 37 -5.09 3.25 -31.69
CA LEU A 37 -5.49 3.04 -33.07
C LEU A 37 -7.01 2.89 -33.15
N LYS A 38 -7.69 3.95 -33.60
CA LYS A 38 -9.13 3.92 -33.89
C LYS A 38 -9.37 3.27 -35.25
N VAL A 39 -10.20 2.22 -35.25
CA VAL A 39 -10.62 1.49 -36.44
C VAL A 39 -12.00 2.00 -36.85
N GLU A 40 -12.12 2.51 -38.08
CA GLU A 40 -13.33 3.16 -38.57
C GLU A 40 -13.83 2.55 -39.88
N LYS A 41 -15.14 2.67 -40.13
CA LYS A 41 -15.76 2.20 -41.37
C LYS A 41 -15.29 3.08 -42.55
N PRO A 42 -14.75 2.51 -43.64
CA PRO A 42 -14.37 3.28 -44.83
C PRO A 42 -15.51 4.14 -45.38
N GLY A 43 -15.18 5.38 -45.78
CA GLY A 43 -16.11 6.37 -46.34
C GLY A 43 -17.09 7.01 -45.36
N ALA A 44 -17.44 6.34 -44.25
CA ALA A 44 -18.46 6.82 -43.30
C ALA A 44 -17.90 7.28 -41.95
N GLY A 45 -16.82 6.65 -41.47
CA GLY A 45 -16.21 6.95 -40.17
C GLY A 45 -17.02 6.49 -38.95
N ASP A 46 -16.65 7.03 -37.79
CA ASP A 46 -17.51 7.14 -36.61
C ASP A 46 -18.73 8.03 -36.92
N GLU A 47 -19.94 7.61 -36.51
CA GLU A 47 -21.17 8.35 -36.80
C GLU A 47 -21.12 9.79 -36.28
N THR A 48 -20.37 10.05 -35.20
CA THR A 48 -20.22 11.39 -34.60
C THR A 48 -19.56 12.42 -35.51
N ARG A 49 -18.77 12.02 -36.53
CA ARG A 49 -18.21 12.98 -37.50
C ARG A 49 -19.30 13.82 -38.17
N ASN A 50 -20.48 13.24 -38.36
CA ASN A 50 -21.66 13.87 -38.96
C ASN A 50 -22.58 14.56 -37.94
N TRP A 51 -22.28 14.50 -36.63
CA TRP A 51 -23.11 15.10 -35.55
C TRP A 51 -22.76 16.57 -35.33
N GLY A 52 -22.99 17.39 -36.35
CA GLY A 52 -23.00 18.85 -36.27
C GLY A 52 -24.36 19.43 -36.69
N PRO A 53 -24.52 20.77 -36.73
CA PRO A 53 -23.50 21.78 -36.43
C PRO A 53 -23.16 21.87 -34.92
N PRO A 54 -22.03 22.50 -34.55
CA PRO A 54 -21.03 23.09 -35.43
C PRO A 54 -20.03 22.07 -35.98
N PHE A 55 -19.58 22.32 -37.21
CA PHE A 55 -18.40 21.68 -37.80
C PHE A 55 -17.20 22.64 -37.71
N VAL A 56 -15.99 22.11 -37.86
CA VAL A 56 -14.79 22.95 -38.01
C VAL A 56 -14.86 23.69 -39.34
N LYS A 57 -14.47 24.97 -39.33
CA LYS A 57 -14.32 25.77 -40.55
C LYS A 57 -12.94 25.61 -41.18
N ASP A 58 -12.92 25.50 -42.50
CA ASP A 58 -11.68 25.45 -43.28
C ASP A 58 -11.06 26.85 -43.50
N ALA A 59 -10.03 26.93 -44.35
CA ALA A 59 -9.36 28.18 -44.71
C ALA A 59 -10.26 29.19 -45.49
N ALA A 60 -11.33 28.72 -46.13
CA ALA A 60 -12.32 29.56 -46.81
C ALA A 60 -13.47 29.99 -45.90
N GLY A 61 -13.62 29.37 -44.72
CA GLY A 61 -14.73 29.58 -43.79
C GLY A 61 -15.89 28.59 -43.96
N GLU A 62 -15.72 27.56 -44.80
CA GLU A 62 -16.75 26.56 -45.11
C GLU A 62 -16.72 25.37 -44.12
N ASP A 63 -17.86 24.68 -43.96
CA ASP A 63 -17.95 23.56 -43.02
C ASP A 63 -17.20 22.31 -43.53
N THR A 64 -16.25 21.83 -42.72
CA THR A 64 -15.52 20.58 -42.96
C THR A 64 -16.33 19.34 -42.53
N SER A 65 -15.81 18.15 -42.84
CA SER A 65 -16.40 16.86 -42.44
C SER A 65 -16.26 16.51 -40.94
N GLU A 66 -15.75 17.42 -40.09
CA GLU A 66 -15.41 17.12 -38.70
C GLU A 66 -16.26 17.97 -37.73
N SER A 67 -17.25 17.32 -37.11
CA SER A 67 -18.08 17.96 -36.07
C SER A 67 -17.29 18.24 -34.79
N ALA A 68 -17.71 19.26 -34.04
CA ALA A 68 -17.19 19.48 -32.69
C ALA A 68 -17.41 18.27 -31.74
N TYR A 69 -18.44 17.46 -31.99
CA TYR A 69 -18.74 16.25 -31.23
C TYR A 69 -17.63 15.19 -31.38
N TYR A 70 -17.26 14.87 -32.62
CA TYR A 70 -16.19 13.91 -32.89
C TYR A 70 -14.84 14.39 -32.31
N LEU A 71 -14.53 15.67 -32.52
CA LEU A 71 -13.27 16.27 -32.09
C LEU A 71 -13.10 16.30 -30.56
N GLY A 72 -14.21 16.40 -29.81
CA GLY A 72 -14.20 16.39 -28.34
C GLY A 72 -13.80 15.05 -27.70
N ALA A 73 -13.85 13.94 -28.44
CA ALA A 73 -13.67 12.58 -27.91
C ALA A 73 -12.62 11.73 -28.66
N ASN A 74 -11.83 12.30 -29.57
CA ASN A 74 -10.91 11.54 -30.43
C ASN A 74 -9.47 12.09 -30.60
N ARG A 75 -9.02 13.07 -29.79
CA ARG A 75 -7.59 13.48 -29.80
C ARG A 75 -6.67 12.36 -29.33
N ASN A 76 -5.37 12.47 -29.63
CA ASN A 76 -4.34 11.47 -29.32
C ASN A 76 -4.55 10.08 -29.98
N LYS A 77 -5.48 9.96 -30.94
CA LYS A 77 -5.74 8.73 -31.70
C LYS A 77 -5.14 8.78 -33.10
N ARG A 78 -4.80 7.61 -33.64
CA ARG A 78 -4.51 7.36 -35.06
C ARG A 78 -5.75 6.72 -35.69
N SER A 79 -6.31 7.29 -36.75
CA SER A 79 -7.46 6.70 -37.47
C SER A 79 -7.01 5.82 -38.64
N ALA A 80 -7.53 4.58 -38.70
CA ALA A 80 -7.41 3.70 -39.86
C ALA A 80 -8.80 3.25 -40.35
N ALA A 81 -9.04 3.40 -41.65
CA ALA A 81 -10.27 2.98 -42.30
C ALA A 81 -10.15 1.50 -42.72
N ILE A 82 -10.88 0.60 -42.04
CA ILE A 82 -10.82 -0.85 -42.27
C ILE A 82 -12.25 -1.41 -42.27
N ASP A 83 -12.67 -2.06 -43.35
CA ASP A 83 -14.00 -2.68 -43.41
C ASP A 83 -14.00 -4.05 -42.70
N LEU A 84 -14.57 -4.07 -41.49
CA LEU A 84 -14.79 -5.28 -40.69
C LEU A 84 -15.79 -6.27 -41.34
N ALA A 85 -16.57 -5.86 -42.33
CA ALA A 85 -17.40 -6.80 -43.10
C ALA A 85 -16.57 -7.65 -44.08
N HIS A 86 -15.43 -7.14 -44.57
CA HIS A 86 -14.57 -7.86 -45.50
C HIS A 86 -13.66 -8.87 -44.76
N PRO A 87 -13.48 -10.12 -45.26
CA PRO A 87 -12.62 -11.12 -44.59
C PRO A 87 -11.19 -10.64 -44.33
N ASP A 88 -10.59 -9.93 -45.29
CA ASP A 88 -9.25 -9.35 -45.17
C ASP A 88 -9.18 -8.29 -44.05
N GLY A 89 -10.23 -7.49 -43.90
CA GLY A 89 -10.34 -6.48 -42.82
C GLY A 89 -10.46 -7.15 -41.45
N GLN A 90 -11.23 -8.23 -41.34
CA GLN A 90 -11.30 -9.04 -40.12
C GLN A 90 -9.95 -9.69 -39.79
N GLN A 91 -9.22 -10.16 -40.80
CA GLN A 91 -7.87 -10.71 -40.62
C GLN A 91 -6.89 -9.64 -40.15
N LEU A 92 -6.91 -8.45 -40.76
CA LEU A 92 -6.10 -7.32 -40.34
C LEU A 92 -6.43 -6.88 -38.91
N ILE A 93 -7.71 -6.79 -38.53
CA ILE A 93 -8.12 -6.45 -37.15
C ILE A 93 -7.63 -7.51 -36.16
N ARG A 94 -7.73 -8.81 -36.47
CA ARG A 94 -7.12 -9.89 -35.64
C ARG A 94 -5.61 -9.74 -35.51
N GLN A 95 -4.92 -9.35 -36.57
CA GLN A 95 -3.47 -9.16 -36.60
C GLN A 95 -3.01 -7.87 -35.88
N LEU A 96 -3.86 -6.85 -35.81
CA LEU A 96 -3.66 -5.65 -34.99
C LEU A 96 -3.95 -5.94 -33.51
N ALA A 97 -4.99 -6.73 -33.20
CA ALA A 97 -5.29 -7.19 -31.84
C ALA A 97 -4.13 -8.02 -31.26
N ALA A 98 -3.49 -8.86 -32.08
CA ALA A 98 -2.26 -9.60 -31.73
C ALA A 98 -1.05 -8.72 -31.38
N GLN A 99 -1.11 -7.41 -31.64
CA GLN A 99 -0.07 -6.42 -31.36
C GLN A 99 -0.53 -5.31 -30.42
N SER A 100 -1.69 -5.49 -29.77
CA SER A 100 -2.34 -4.53 -28.87
C SER A 100 -2.50 -5.12 -27.48
N ASP A 101 -2.45 -4.28 -26.45
CA ASP A 101 -2.69 -4.67 -25.06
C ASP A 101 -4.17 -4.71 -24.73
N ILE A 102 -4.92 -3.79 -25.34
CA ILE A 102 -6.33 -3.55 -25.07
C ILE A 102 -7.10 -3.55 -26.39
N PHE A 103 -8.22 -4.26 -26.43
CA PHE A 103 -9.21 -4.22 -27.51
C PHE A 103 -10.51 -3.65 -26.94
N LEU A 104 -10.98 -2.50 -27.43
CA LEU A 104 -12.18 -1.83 -26.91
C LEU A 104 -13.26 -1.72 -27.98
N GLU A 105 -14.49 -2.13 -27.65
CA GLU A 105 -15.62 -2.15 -28.58
C GLU A 105 -16.96 -1.77 -27.89
N ASN A 106 -17.91 -1.29 -28.69
CA ASN A 106 -19.28 -1.01 -28.26
C ASN A 106 -20.33 -1.36 -29.33
N PHE A 107 -20.24 -2.57 -29.87
CA PHE A 107 -21.29 -3.13 -30.72
C PHE A 107 -22.41 -3.73 -29.87
N LYS A 108 -23.52 -4.13 -30.52
CA LYS A 108 -24.55 -4.94 -29.86
C LYS A 108 -23.96 -6.29 -29.44
N VAL A 109 -24.42 -6.82 -28.31
CA VAL A 109 -24.01 -8.12 -27.74
C VAL A 109 -23.95 -9.21 -28.81
N GLY A 110 -22.82 -9.95 -28.85
CA GLY A 110 -22.54 -10.97 -29.87
C GLY A 110 -22.28 -10.45 -31.29
N GLY A 111 -22.37 -9.16 -31.57
CA GLY A 111 -22.28 -8.58 -32.91
C GLY A 111 -20.94 -8.80 -33.64
N LEU A 112 -19.85 -8.96 -32.89
CA LEU A 112 -18.51 -9.29 -33.40
C LEU A 112 -18.25 -10.80 -33.58
N LYS A 113 -19.12 -11.67 -33.05
CA LYS A 113 -18.92 -13.13 -33.06
C LYS A 113 -18.91 -13.73 -34.47
N LYS A 114 -19.83 -13.26 -35.33
CA LYS A 114 -19.86 -13.59 -36.76
C LYS A 114 -18.61 -13.19 -37.55
N TYR A 115 -17.75 -12.35 -36.97
CA TYR A 115 -16.49 -11.92 -37.57
C TYR A 115 -15.27 -12.59 -36.94
N GLY A 116 -15.43 -13.44 -35.91
CA GLY A 116 -14.31 -13.99 -35.15
C GLY A 116 -13.46 -12.90 -34.49
N LEU A 117 -14.15 -11.96 -33.85
CA LEU A 117 -13.61 -10.78 -33.15
C LEU A 117 -14.23 -10.58 -31.76
N ASP A 118 -15.05 -11.52 -31.28
CA ASP A 118 -15.57 -11.57 -29.90
C ASP A 118 -14.49 -12.06 -28.91
N TYR A 119 -14.72 -11.85 -27.62
CA TYR A 119 -13.76 -12.16 -26.54
C TYR A 119 -13.17 -13.57 -26.66
N GLU A 120 -14.02 -14.60 -26.73
CA GLU A 120 -13.60 -16.01 -26.85
C GLU A 120 -12.67 -16.25 -28.05
N ALA A 121 -12.98 -15.64 -29.21
CA ALA A 121 -12.25 -15.84 -30.46
C ALA A 121 -10.88 -15.13 -30.51
N LEU A 122 -10.67 -14.14 -29.63
CA LEU A 122 -9.40 -13.42 -29.44
C LEU A 122 -8.61 -13.96 -28.23
N HIS A 123 -9.22 -14.11 -27.06
CA HIS A 123 -8.57 -14.57 -25.82
C HIS A 123 -7.96 -15.97 -25.97
N SER A 124 -8.64 -16.88 -26.69
CA SER A 124 -8.11 -18.22 -27.03
C SER A 124 -6.82 -18.21 -27.88
N LYS A 125 -6.41 -17.04 -28.39
CA LYS A 125 -5.15 -16.83 -29.16
C LYS A 125 -4.21 -15.85 -28.47
N PHE A 126 -4.78 -14.89 -27.74
CA PHE A 126 -4.09 -13.77 -27.10
C PHE A 126 -4.56 -13.68 -25.64
N PRO A 127 -4.13 -14.60 -24.75
CA PRO A 127 -4.62 -14.65 -23.37
C PRO A 127 -4.27 -13.39 -22.56
N ASP A 128 -3.23 -12.66 -22.96
CA ASP A 128 -2.78 -11.39 -22.36
C ASP A 128 -3.52 -10.15 -22.88
N LEU A 129 -4.51 -10.32 -23.77
CA LEU A 129 -5.33 -9.23 -24.30
C LEU A 129 -6.43 -8.83 -23.31
N ILE A 130 -6.49 -7.54 -22.99
CA ILE A 130 -7.57 -6.97 -22.18
C ILE A 130 -8.70 -6.57 -23.15
N TYR A 131 -9.84 -7.25 -23.07
CA TYR A 131 -10.99 -6.99 -23.93
C TYR A 131 -12.01 -6.15 -23.16
N CYS A 132 -12.42 -5.00 -23.67
CA CYS A 132 -13.39 -4.13 -23.03
C CYS A 132 -14.63 -3.94 -23.91
N SER A 133 -15.76 -4.46 -23.43
CA SER A 133 -17.09 -4.27 -24.02
C SER A 133 -17.84 -3.17 -23.28
N ILE A 134 -18.39 -2.21 -24.01
CA ILE A 134 -19.33 -1.21 -23.45
C ILE A 134 -20.68 -1.37 -24.15
N THR A 135 -21.74 -1.69 -23.41
CA THR A 135 -23.09 -1.92 -23.96
C THR A 135 -24.17 -1.23 -23.14
N GLY A 136 -25.43 -1.26 -23.56
CA GLY A 136 -26.52 -0.66 -22.79
C GLY A 136 -26.78 -1.33 -21.44
N PHE A 137 -26.69 -2.68 -21.41
CA PHE A 137 -27.19 -3.52 -20.31
C PHE A 137 -26.29 -4.71 -19.95
N GLY A 138 -25.05 -4.71 -20.45
CA GLY A 138 -24.09 -5.80 -20.26
C GLY A 138 -24.21 -6.86 -21.36
N GLN A 139 -23.23 -7.75 -21.44
CA GLN A 139 -23.25 -8.94 -22.31
C GLN A 139 -24.14 -10.07 -21.73
N THR A 140 -24.67 -9.89 -20.51
CA THR A 140 -25.49 -10.87 -19.79
C THR A 140 -26.80 -10.29 -19.27
N GLY A 141 -27.68 -11.14 -18.73
CA GLY A 141 -28.97 -10.72 -18.17
C GLY A 141 -30.09 -10.48 -19.21
N PRO A 142 -31.32 -10.19 -18.76
CA PRO A 142 -32.53 -10.22 -19.60
C PRO A 142 -32.63 -9.08 -20.64
N ARG A 143 -31.75 -8.07 -20.56
CA ARG A 143 -31.74 -6.91 -21.47
C ARG A 143 -30.48 -6.85 -22.37
N ALA A 144 -29.59 -7.83 -22.33
CA ALA A 144 -28.33 -7.82 -23.09
C ALA A 144 -28.50 -7.53 -24.60
N SER A 145 -29.56 -8.04 -25.23
CA SER A 145 -29.87 -7.81 -26.65
C SER A 145 -30.52 -6.45 -26.95
N GLN A 146 -30.94 -5.69 -25.94
CA GLN A 146 -31.56 -4.37 -26.09
C GLN A 146 -30.48 -3.31 -26.39
N ALA A 147 -30.71 -2.45 -27.37
CA ALA A 147 -29.82 -1.34 -27.66
C ALA A 147 -29.93 -0.26 -26.56
N GLY A 148 -28.78 0.25 -26.09
CA GLY A 148 -28.70 1.36 -25.14
C GLY A 148 -28.16 2.63 -25.81
N TYR A 149 -28.73 3.77 -25.43
CA TYR A 149 -28.21 5.11 -25.70
C TYR A 149 -28.40 5.96 -24.44
N ASP A 150 -27.48 6.89 -24.19
CA ASP A 150 -27.41 7.73 -23.00
C ASP A 150 -28.77 8.18 -22.44
N LEU A 151 -29.60 8.89 -23.23
CA LEU A 151 -30.87 9.45 -22.74
C LEU A 151 -31.84 8.38 -22.19
N MET A 152 -31.91 7.22 -22.85
CA MET A 152 -32.75 6.12 -22.36
C MET A 152 -32.18 5.53 -21.06
N ILE A 153 -30.85 5.52 -20.90
CA ILE A 153 -30.18 5.07 -19.67
C ILE A 153 -30.33 6.11 -18.55
N GLN A 154 -30.29 7.41 -18.83
CA GLN A 154 -30.61 8.44 -17.83
C GLN A 154 -32.05 8.28 -17.29
N GLY A 155 -33.00 7.95 -18.16
CA GLY A 155 -34.39 7.68 -17.78
C GLY A 155 -34.54 6.39 -16.99
N MET A 156 -33.89 5.30 -17.41
CA MET A 156 -33.97 3.99 -16.76
C MET A 156 -33.15 3.89 -15.46
N GLY A 157 -32.02 4.61 -15.38
CA GLY A 157 -31.08 4.58 -14.25
C GLY A 157 -31.41 5.56 -13.13
N GLY A 158 -32.53 6.29 -13.22
CA GLY A 158 -33.08 7.08 -12.11
C GLY A 158 -32.56 8.52 -11.96
N ILE A 159 -31.50 8.96 -12.64
CA ILE A 159 -31.05 10.36 -12.49
C ILE A 159 -32.15 11.35 -12.91
N MET A 160 -32.94 11.02 -13.94
CA MET A 160 -34.03 11.87 -14.40
C MET A 160 -35.16 11.99 -13.37
N SER A 161 -35.45 10.95 -12.57
CA SER A 161 -36.54 11.02 -11.59
C SER A 161 -36.22 11.96 -10.41
N ILE A 162 -34.94 12.29 -10.19
CA ILE A 162 -34.45 13.20 -9.14
C ILE A 162 -33.87 14.52 -9.69
N THR A 163 -33.85 14.72 -11.01
CA THR A 163 -33.32 15.93 -11.66
C THR A 163 -34.45 16.77 -12.26
N GLY A 164 -34.39 18.10 -12.04
CA GLY A 164 -35.43 19.06 -12.45
C GLY A 164 -36.24 19.59 -11.27
N GLU A 165 -37.20 20.47 -11.57
CA GLU A 165 -38.10 21.06 -10.56
C GLU A 165 -39.02 20.00 -9.93
N PRO A 166 -39.47 20.16 -8.66
CA PRO A 166 -40.31 19.18 -7.95
C PRO A 166 -41.54 18.73 -8.76
N GLU A 167 -42.37 19.69 -9.18
CA GLU A 167 -43.57 19.48 -10.00
C GLU A 167 -43.30 19.50 -11.52
N GLY A 168 -42.02 19.58 -11.92
CA GLY A 168 -41.61 19.56 -13.33
C GLY A 168 -41.56 18.14 -13.91
N GLU A 169 -41.38 18.04 -15.23
CA GLU A 169 -41.07 16.75 -15.86
C GLU A 169 -39.67 16.24 -15.44
N PRO A 170 -39.43 14.91 -15.46
CA PRO A 170 -38.11 14.33 -15.20
C PRO A 170 -37.05 14.83 -16.20
N MET A 171 -36.09 15.64 -15.74
CA MET A 171 -35.10 16.29 -16.63
C MET A 171 -33.85 15.44 -16.81
N LYS A 172 -33.35 15.37 -18.05
CA LYS A 172 -32.01 14.82 -18.33
C LYS A 172 -30.91 15.80 -17.91
N VAL A 173 -29.70 15.29 -17.68
CA VAL A 173 -28.49 16.13 -17.61
C VAL A 173 -28.22 16.74 -18.99
N GLY A 174 -27.71 17.99 -19.02
CA GLY A 174 -27.45 18.75 -20.26
C GLY A 174 -26.38 18.17 -21.20
N MET A 175 -25.76 17.05 -20.83
CA MET A 175 -24.79 16.30 -21.64
C MET A 175 -25.04 14.79 -21.50
N ALA A 176 -24.37 13.99 -22.33
CA ALA A 176 -24.49 12.53 -22.30
C ALA A 176 -23.72 11.91 -21.12
N ILE A 177 -24.25 12.08 -19.91
CA ILE A 177 -23.57 11.74 -18.65
C ILE A 177 -23.44 10.24 -18.40
N ALA A 178 -24.37 9.41 -18.89
CA ALA A 178 -24.28 7.95 -18.76
C ALA A 178 -23.14 7.40 -19.63
N ASP A 179 -22.99 7.92 -20.86
CA ASP A 179 -21.86 7.60 -21.72
C ASP A 179 -20.53 8.05 -21.09
N VAL A 180 -20.46 9.29 -20.58
CA VAL A 180 -19.26 9.84 -19.92
C VAL A 180 -18.86 9.01 -18.70
N MET A 181 -19.81 8.71 -17.80
CA MET A 181 -19.52 7.96 -16.57
C MET A 181 -19.17 6.50 -16.86
N CYS A 182 -19.82 5.85 -17.82
CA CYS A 182 -19.39 4.51 -18.26
C CYS A 182 -17.99 4.54 -18.91
N GLY A 183 -17.65 5.59 -19.65
CA GLY A 183 -16.29 5.79 -20.18
C GLY A 183 -15.24 5.97 -19.07
N MET A 184 -15.60 6.64 -17.97
CA MET A 184 -14.74 6.75 -16.78
C MET A 184 -14.57 5.39 -16.07
N TYR A 185 -15.64 4.62 -15.88
CA TYR A 185 -15.56 3.27 -15.32
C TYR A 185 -14.73 2.34 -16.23
N ALA A 186 -14.88 2.43 -17.56
CA ALA A 186 -14.06 1.68 -18.51
C ALA A 186 -12.57 2.02 -18.39
N ALA A 187 -12.21 3.30 -18.25
CA ALA A 187 -10.83 3.70 -18.04
C ALA A 187 -10.27 3.13 -16.73
N VAL A 188 -11.04 3.18 -15.63
CA VAL A 188 -10.64 2.59 -14.33
C VAL A 188 -10.49 1.06 -14.43
N SER A 189 -11.45 0.36 -15.02
CA SER A 189 -11.39 -1.09 -15.19
C SER A 189 -10.23 -1.54 -16.08
N ILE A 190 -9.91 -0.78 -17.14
CA ILE A 190 -8.75 -1.06 -17.98
C ILE A 190 -7.44 -0.83 -17.22
N LEU A 191 -7.31 0.26 -16.45
CA LEU A 191 -6.15 0.49 -15.59
C LEU A 191 -5.98 -0.64 -14.54
N SER A 192 -7.09 -1.12 -13.97
CA SER A 192 -7.08 -2.28 -13.06
C SER A 192 -6.66 -3.58 -13.75
N ALA A 193 -7.16 -3.84 -14.97
CA ALA A 193 -6.80 -5.03 -15.76
C ALA A 193 -5.34 -5.00 -16.23
N VAL A 194 -4.83 -3.85 -16.68
CA VAL A 194 -3.41 -3.63 -16.97
C VAL A 194 -2.58 -3.94 -15.73
N ARG A 195 -2.98 -3.41 -14.57
CA ARG A 195 -2.25 -3.64 -13.31
C ARG A 195 -2.28 -5.10 -12.83
N HIS A 196 -3.39 -5.80 -13.04
CA HIS A 196 -3.50 -7.24 -12.79
C HIS A 196 -2.52 -8.04 -13.67
N ARG A 197 -2.51 -7.76 -14.98
CA ARG A 197 -1.62 -8.39 -15.97
C ARG A 197 -0.14 -8.12 -15.67
N GLU A 198 0.22 -6.88 -15.33
CA GLU A 198 1.57 -6.51 -14.87
C GLU A 198 2.03 -7.25 -13.60
N GLN A 199 1.09 -7.73 -12.77
CA GLN A 199 1.37 -8.48 -11.55
C GLN A 199 1.47 -10.00 -11.78
N GLY A 200 1.47 -10.46 -13.04
CA GLY A 200 1.49 -11.88 -13.41
C GLY A 200 0.10 -12.51 -13.54
N GLY A 201 -0.96 -11.70 -13.55
CA GLY A 201 -2.26 -12.10 -14.07
C GLY A 201 -2.28 -12.17 -15.60
N GLY A 202 -3.40 -12.61 -16.16
CA GLY A 202 -3.62 -12.60 -17.62
C GLY A 202 -4.29 -11.32 -18.11
N GLY A 203 -4.66 -11.32 -19.39
CA GLY A 203 -5.75 -10.48 -19.90
C GLY A 203 -7.10 -11.03 -19.46
N GLN A 204 -8.15 -10.22 -19.58
CA GLN A 204 -9.50 -10.55 -19.14
C GLN A 204 -10.56 -9.80 -19.94
N HIS A 205 -11.80 -10.28 -19.87
CA HIS A 205 -12.97 -9.52 -20.33
C HIS A 205 -13.41 -8.52 -19.27
N ILE A 206 -13.61 -7.28 -19.69
CA ILE A 206 -14.32 -6.22 -18.97
C ILE A 206 -15.67 -6.07 -19.68
N ASP A 207 -16.72 -6.62 -19.08
CA ASP A 207 -18.10 -6.34 -19.47
C ASP A 207 -18.60 -5.12 -18.66
N LEU A 208 -18.96 -4.05 -19.35
CA LEU A 208 -19.52 -2.85 -18.75
C LEU A 208 -20.84 -2.49 -19.42
N SER A 209 -21.82 -2.14 -18.59
CA SER A 209 -23.06 -1.57 -19.04
C SER A 209 -23.17 -0.08 -18.68
N LEU A 210 -23.84 0.66 -19.57
CA LEU A 210 -24.25 2.03 -19.28
C LEU A 210 -25.16 2.05 -18.04
N LEU A 211 -26.07 1.08 -17.88
CA LEU A 211 -27.04 1.06 -16.77
C LEU A 211 -26.39 0.83 -15.39
N ASP A 212 -25.45 -0.12 -15.25
CA ASP A 212 -24.78 -0.42 -13.97
C ASP A 212 -23.86 0.74 -13.58
N SER A 213 -23.13 1.28 -14.56
CA SER A 213 -22.37 2.54 -14.42
C SER A 213 -23.27 3.69 -13.94
N HIS A 214 -24.53 3.70 -14.39
CA HIS A 214 -25.52 4.72 -14.03
C HIS A 214 -26.18 4.48 -12.66
N ALA A 215 -26.35 3.23 -12.22
CA ALA A 215 -26.83 2.92 -10.88
C ALA A 215 -25.76 3.22 -9.81
N ALA A 216 -24.49 2.90 -10.09
CA ALA A 216 -23.39 3.04 -9.14
C ALA A 216 -23.14 4.49 -8.66
N TRP A 217 -23.29 5.49 -9.55
CA TRP A 217 -23.07 6.90 -9.21
C TRP A 217 -24.29 7.61 -8.58
N LEU A 218 -25.40 6.91 -8.32
CA LEU A 218 -26.49 7.44 -7.47
C LEU A 218 -26.09 7.61 -5.99
N LEU A 219 -25.00 6.97 -5.57
CA LEU A 219 -24.31 7.15 -4.28
C LEU A 219 -25.27 7.29 -3.09
N ASN A 220 -25.29 8.46 -2.44
CA ASN A 220 -26.09 8.73 -1.24
C ASN A 220 -27.60 8.76 -1.52
N VAL A 221 -28.05 9.04 -2.74
CA VAL A 221 -29.49 9.06 -3.07
C VAL A 221 -30.02 7.65 -3.21
N GLY A 222 -29.29 6.79 -3.95
CA GLY A 222 -29.59 5.37 -4.03
C GLY A 222 -29.52 4.69 -2.66
N LEU A 223 -28.50 4.99 -1.86
CA LEU A 223 -28.38 4.45 -0.51
C LEU A 223 -29.48 4.96 0.43
N SER A 224 -29.92 6.23 0.32
CA SER A 224 -31.02 6.76 1.15
C SER A 224 -32.30 5.94 0.97
N TYR A 225 -32.67 5.61 -0.27
CA TYR A 225 -33.78 4.70 -0.57
C TYR A 225 -33.56 3.31 0.04
N LEU A 226 -32.38 2.70 -0.16
CA LEU A 226 -32.07 1.38 0.40
C LEU A 226 -32.09 1.33 1.94
N THR A 227 -31.82 2.44 2.63
CA THR A 227 -31.86 2.53 4.11
C THR A 227 -33.21 2.91 4.70
N SER A 228 -34.13 3.47 3.92
CA SER A 228 -35.41 4.01 4.42
C SER A 228 -36.66 3.39 3.81
N GLY A 229 -36.57 2.85 2.60
CA GLY A 229 -37.72 2.47 1.77
C GLY A 229 -38.42 3.64 1.06
N GLU A 230 -38.09 4.89 1.40
CA GLU A 230 -38.78 6.08 0.89
C GLU A 230 -38.18 6.58 -0.43
N PRO A 231 -39.00 6.78 -1.49
CA PRO A 231 -38.50 7.16 -2.80
C PRO A 231 -37.97 8.61 -2.82
N PRO A 232 -36.80 8.87 -3.45
CA PRO A 232 -36.23 10.21 -3.52
C PRO A 232 -37.04 11.13 -4.45
N GLN A 233 -37.11 12.41 -4.07
CA GLN A 233 -37.88 13.44 -4.78
C GLN A 233 -36.98 14.37 -5.60
N ARG A 234 -37.57 15.10 -6.57
CA ARG A 234 -36.93 16.25 -7.22
C ARG A 234 -36.92 17.44 -6.27
N TYR A 235 -35.78 18.12 -6.18
CA TYR A 235 -35.59 19.31 -5.35
C TYR A 235 -35.11 20.53 -6.15
N GLY A 236 -35.17 20.49 -7.48
CA GLY A 236 -34.62 21.55 -8.34
C GLY A 236 -33.12 21.73 -8.08
N ASN A 237 -32.74 22.95 -7.70
CA ASN A 237 -31.36 23.30 -7.35
C ASN A 237 -30.98 23.02 -5.88
N ALA A 238 -31.86 22.42 -5.07
CA ALA A 238 -31.64 22.26 -3.63
C ALA A 238 -31.16 20.87 -3.21
N HIS A 239 -30.21 20.82 -2.29
CA HIS A 239 -29.72 19.56 -1.74
C HIS A 239 -30.80 18.86 -0.89
N ALA A 240 -30.91 17.53 -0.98
CA ALA A 240 -31.92 16.76 -0.24
C ALA A 240 -31.74 16.87 1.29
N ASN A 241 -30.50 16.71 1.77
CA ASN A 241 -30.21 16.46 3.19
C ASN A 241 -29.51 17.65 3.90
N VAL A 242 -29.36 18.81 3.25
CA VAL A 242 -28.63 19.97 3.79
C VAL A 242 -29.35 21.25 3.38
N VAL A 243 -29.59 22.15 4.33
CA VAL A 243 -30.31 23.42 4.11
C VAL A 243 -29.67 24.53 4.97
N PRO A 244 -29.48 25.76 4.45
CA PRO A 244 -29.66 26.19 3.06
C PRO A 244 -28.48 25.77 2.17
N TYR A 245 -28.76 24.97 1.13
CA TYR A 245 -27.78 24.52 0.15
C TYR A 245 -28.46 24.46 -1.23
N GLN A 246 -28.52 25.61 -1.91
CA GLN A 246 -29.24 25.77 -3.18
C GLN A 246 -28.88 27.08 -3.91
N VAL A 247 -29.52 27.30 -5.06
CA VAL A 247 -29.57 28.61 -5.73
C VAL A 247 -30.54 29.55 -5.00
N PHE A 248 -30.13 30.80 -4.82
CA PHE A 248 -30.90 31.88 -4.19
C PHE A 248 -30.95 33.14 -5.09
N PRO A 249 -32.03 33.93 -5.03
CA PRO A 249 -32.18 35.19 -5.77
C PRO A 249 -31.40 36.34 -5.14
N THR A 250 -30.96 37.28 -5.97
CA THR A 250 -30.32 38.55 -5.58
C THR A 250 -31.09 39.73 -6.18
N SER A 251 -30.65 40.97 -5.94
CA SER A 251 -31.29 42.16 -6.53
C SER A 251 -31.14 42.25 -8.06
N ASP A 252 -30.25 41.45 -8.64
CA ASP A 252 -29.71 41.53 -10.01
C ASP A 252 -29.56 40.15 -10.70
N GLY A 253 -30.06 39.07 -10.09
CA GLY A 253 -29.91 37.72 -10.63
C GLY A 253 -30.01 36.63 -9.56
N PHE A 254 -29.06 35.67 -9.60
CA PHE A 254 -29.01 34.50 -8.74
C PHE A 254 -27.57 34.11 -8.39
N PHE A 255 -27.39 33.40 -7.27
CA PHE A 255 -26.13 32.80 -6.84
C PHE A 255 -26.36 31.48 -6.09
N ILE A 256 -25.33 30.66 -5.93
CA ILE A 256 -25.34 29.44 -5.11
C ILE A 256 -24.85 29.79 -3.72
N LEU A 257 -25.60 29.37 -2.69
CA LEU A 257 -25.20 29.39 -1.28
C LEU A 257 -25.19 27.95 -0.75
N ALA A 258 -24.07 27.52 -0.17
CA ALA A 258 -23.81 26.13 0.20
C ALA A 258 -23.39 26.01 1.67
N ILE A 259 -24.36 26.12 2.59
CA ILE A 259 -24.11 26.05 4.04
C ILE A 259 -24.17 24.60 4.51
N GLY A 260 -23.00 24.01 4.76
CA GLY A 260 -22.86 22.61 5.19
C GLY A 260 -22.88 22.38 6.71
N THR A 261 -22.80 23.44 7.51
CA THR A 261 -22.66 23.35 8.98
C THR A 261 -23.45 24.43 9.71
N ASP A 262 -23.80 24.15 10.97
CA ASP A 262 -24.53 25.10 11.82
C ASP A 262 -23.69 26.35 12.17
N VAL A 263 -22.36 26.22 12.20
CA VAL A 263 -21.42 27.34 12.35
C VAL A 263 -21.44 28.27 11.13
N GLN A 264 -21.50 27.71 9.91
CA GLN A 264 -21.67 28.51 8.69
C GLN A 264 -23.06 29.15 8.62
N PHE A 265 -24.11 28.45 9.09
CA PHE A 265 -25.46 29.01 9.16
C PHE A 265 -25.51 30.22 10.08
N ARG A 266 -24.91 30.13 11.29
CA ARG A 266 -24.84 31.26 12.21
C ARG A 266 -24.11 32.46 11.62
N LYS A 267 -22.91 32.26 11.06
CA LYS A 267 -22.16 33.35 10.38
C LYS A 267 -22.93 34.00 9.24
N PHE A 268 -23.65 33.22 8.44
CA PHE A 268 -24.48 33.75 7.36
C PHE A 268 -25.61 34.62 7.91
N CYS A 269 -26.34 34.14 8.92
CA CYS A 269 -27.43 34.89 9.54
C CYS A 269 -26.96 36.14 10.28
N GLU A 270 -25.78 36.10 10.91
CA GLU A 270 -25.14 37.28 11.52
C GLU A 270 -24.78 38.35 10.48
N PHE A 271 -24.20 37.94 9.34
CA PHE A 271 -23.85 38.85 8.24
C PHE A 271 -25.09 39.37 7.49
N ALA A 272 -26.09 38.52 7.25
CA ALA A 272 -27.34 38.85 6.56
C ALA A 272 -28.36 39.55 7.47
N GLU A 273 -27.91 40.26 8.51
CA GLU A 273 -28.71 41.10 9.41
C GLU A 273 -29.87 40.35 10.14
N ALA A 274 -29.80 39.02 10.23
CA ALA A 274 -30.84 38.13 10.78
C ALA A 274 -30.33 37.19 11.91
N PRO A 275 -29.58 37.67 12.92
CA PRO A 275 -28.86 36.85 13.89
C PRO A 275 -29.73 35.99 14.83
N GLY A 276 -31.04 36.14 14.83
CA GLY A 276 -31.97 35.31 15.62
C GLY A 276 -32.34 33.96 14.97
N LEU A 277 -32.19 33.83 13.65
CA LEU A 277 -32.54 32.58 12.94
C LEU A 277 -31.77 31.33 13.43
N PRO A 278 -30.46 31.40 13.78
CA PRO A 278 -29.70 30.26 14.31
C PRO A 278 -30.12 29.79 15.71
N ASP A 279 -30.92 30.57 16.44
CA ASP A 279 -31.42 30.24 17.77
C ASP A 279 -32.92 29.88 17.77
N ASP A 280 -33.60 30.00 16.63
CA ASP A 280 -34.94 29.47 16.41
C ASP A 280 -34.90 27.92 16.47
N PRO A 281 -35.73 27.25 17.31
CA PRO A 281 -35.79 25.79 17.38
C PRO A 281 -36.04 25.09 16.04
N ARG A 282 -36.67 25.77 15.07
CA ARG A 282 -36.91 25.27 13.71
C ARG A 282 -35.65 25.24 12.85
N PHE A 283 -34.62 26.02 13.17
CA PHE A 283 -33.44 26.21 12.30
C PHE A 283 -32.08 26.01 12.99
N CYS A 284 -32.06 25.83 14.32
CA CYS A 284 -30.85 25.76 15.13
C CYS A 284 -29.84 24.65 14.77
N ASN A 285 -30.28 23.60 14.06
CA ASN A 285 -29.42 22.55 13.52
C ASN A 285 -29.89 22.10 12.12
N ASN A 286 -29.01 21.47 11.34
CA ASN A 286 -29.32 21.04 9.97
C ASN A 286 -30.53 20.11 9.86
N GLN A 287 -30.75 19.18 10.81
CA GLN A 287 -31.91 18.28 10.76
C GLN A 287 -33.23 19.06 10.88
N ASN A 288 -33.26 20.09 11.73
CA ASN A 288 -34.42 20.96 11.88
C ASN A 288 -34.58 21.88 10.65
N ARG A 289 -33.48 22.39 10.06
CA ARG A 289 -33.55 23.16 8.79
C ARG A 289 -34.04 22.33 7.60
N VAL A 290 -33.72 21.04 7.55
CA VAL A 290 -34.28 20.10 6.54
C VAL A 290 -35.78 19.91 6.76
N LYS A 291 -36.24 19.68 8.01
CA LYS A 291 -37.67 19.54 8.35
C LYS A 291 -38.48 20.82 8.12
N ASN A 292 -37.88 21.98 8.30
CA ASN A 292 -38.53 23.30 8.16
C ASN A 292 -38.05 24.05 6.89
N ARG A 293 -37.68 23.30 5.84
CA ARG A 293 -37.06 23.83 4.60
C ARG A 293 -37.79 25.06 4.08
N ASP A 294 -39.07 24.93 3.75
CA ASP A 294 -39.79 25.95 2.99
C ASP A 294 -39.92 27.26 3.77
N ALA A 295 -40.16 27.15 5.09
CA ALA A 295 -40.19 28.29 6.01
C ALA A 295 -38.84 29.02 6.08
N LEU A 296 -37.71 28.29 6.06
CA LEU A 296 -36.39 28.90 6.04
C LEU A 296 -36.03 29.49 4.67
N ILE A 297 -36.33 28.78 3.58
CA ILE A 297 -35.98 29.20 2.23
C ILE A 297 -36.71 30.49 1.84
N LEU A 298 -37.96 30.67 2.27
CA LEU A 298 -38.67 31.96 2.15
C LEU A 298 -37.89 33.10 2.84
N LEU A 299 -37.52 32.92 4.12
CA LEU A 299 -36.77 33.92 4.88
C LEU A 299 -35.41 34.22 4.25
N VAL A 300 -34.66 33.21 3.81
CA VAL A 300 -33.34 33.41 3.18
C VAL A 300 -33.49 34.11 1.81
N ASN A 301 -34.51 33.78 1.01
CA ASN A 301 -34.80 34.49 -0.25
C ASN A 301 -35.06 35.99 -0.01
N ASP A 302 -35.80 36.34 1.04
CA ASP A 302 -36.14 37.74 1.35
C ASP A 302 -34.93 38.52 1.90
N LEU A 303 -33.94 37.85 2.49
CA LEU A 303 -32.64 38.44 2.82
C LEU A 303 -31.78 38.62 1.58
N THR A 304 -31.61 37.57 0.76
CA THR A 304 -30.65 37.62 -0.37
C THR A 304 -31.06 38.57 -1.49
N ARG A 305 -32.36 38.81 -1.68
CA ARG A 305 -32.88 39.82 -2.64
C ARG A 305 -32.42 41.25 -2.37
N GLN A 306 -31.96 41.58 -1.16
CA GLN A 306 -31.67 42.96 -0.73
C GLN A 306 -30.30 43.51 -1.17
N ARG A 307 -29.45 42.68 -1.79
CA ARG A 307 -28.10 43.04 -2.25
C ARG A 307 -27.79 42.33 -3.58
N SER A 308 -26.76 42.80 -4.29
CA SER A 308 -26.34 42.26 -5.58
C SER A 308 -25.58 40.94 -5.47
N LYS A 309 -25.55 40.18 -6.58
CA LYS A 309 -24.78 38.94 -6.76
C LYS A 309 -23.31 39.15 -6.42
N GLN A 310 -22.72 40.26 -6.85
CA GLN A 310 -21.32 40.58 -6.58
C GLN A 310 -21.05 40.81 -5.08
N HIS A 311 -21.97 41.45 -4.36
CA HIS A 311 -21.83 41.67 -2.91
C HIS A 311 -21.86 40.33 -2.15
N TRP A 312 -22.87 39.48 -2.38
CA TRP A 312 -22.93 38.17 -1.74
C TRP A 312 -21.72 37.29 -2.06
N LEU A 313 -21.26 37.28 -3.32
CA LEU A 313 -20.07 36.51 -3.71
C LEU A 313 -18.80 36.99 -2.99
N ALA A 314 -18.58 38.31 -2.89
CA ALA A 314 -17.38 38.87 -2.27
C ALA A 314 -17.36 38.63 -0.75
N GLU A 315 -18.41 39.06 -0.05
CA GLU A 315 -18.44 39.09 1.41
C GLU A 315 -18.54 37.67 2.01
N LEU A 316 -19.36 36.78 1.43
CA LEU A 316 -19.48 35.40 1.91
C LEU A 316 -18.20 34.60 1.67
N THR A 317 -17.48 34.86 0.57
CA THR A 317 -16.14 34.29 0.34
C THR A 317 -15.16 34.76 1.41
N ALA A 318 -15.16 36.05 1.76
CA ALA A 318 -14.30 36.60 2.81
C ALA A 318 -14.61 36.01 4.21
N LEU A 319 -15.87 35.67 4.48
CA LEU A 319 -16.31 35.01 5.73
C LEU A 319 -16.01 33.50 5.78
N GLY A 320 -15.56 32.90 4.67
CA GLY A 320 -15.31 31.46 4.54
C GLY A 320 -16.59 30.63 4.38
N ILE A 321 -17.65 31.22 3.85
CA ILE A 321 -18.93 30.56 3.55
C ILE A 321 -18.91 30.11 2.07
N PRO A 322 -19.13 28.82 1.77
CA PRO A 322 -19.12 28.34 0.38
C PRO A 322 -20.23 28.99 -0.45
N VAL A 323 -19.80 29.67 -1.52
CA VAL A 323 -20.63 30.53 -2.36
C VAL A 323 -20.11 30.47 -3.81
N GLY A 324 -20.98 30.65 -4.81
CA GLY A 324 -20.53 30.64 -6.21
C GLY A 324 -21.57 31.14 -7.23
N PRO A 325 -21.13 31.60 -8.41
CA PRO A 325 -22.03 31.99 -9.50
C PRO A 325 -22.56 30.77 -10.27
N VAL A 326 -23.70 30.93 -10.95
CA VAL A 326 -24.16 30.00 -12.00
C VAL A 326 -23.63 30.53 -13.33
N ASN A 327 -22.48 30.01 -13.78
CA ASN A 327 -21.83 30.45 -15.01
C ASN A 327 -22.40 29.74 -16.26
N SER A 328 -22.57 30.49 -17.35
CA SER A 328 -22.72 29.92 -18.69
C SER A 328 -21.41 29.29 -19.19
N VAL A 329 -21.47 28.48 -20.26
CA VAL A 329 -20.27 27.86 -20.86
C VAL A 329 -19.25 28.92 -21.32
N PRO A 330 -19.60 30.04 -21.98
CA PRO A 330 -18.65 31.11 -22.28
C PRO A 330 -18.02 31.76 -21.05
N GLU A 331 -18.78 31.98 -19.97
CA GLU A 331 -18.22 32.52 -18.71
C GLU A 331 -17.24 31.52 -18.08
N LEU A 332 -17.62 30.24 -18.00
CA LEU A 332 -16.75 29.17 -17.51
C LEU A 332 -15.45 29.06 -18.32
N LEU A 333 -15.50 29.10 -19.66
CA LEU A 333 -14.31 28.95 -20.49
C LEU A 333 -13.40 30.20 -20.49
N ASN A 334 -13.89 31.35 -20.04
CA ASN A 334 -13.10 32.57 -19.83
C ASN A 334 -12.75 32.82 -18.35
N ASP A 335 -13.15 31.93 -17.43
CA ASP A 335 -12.87 32.05 -16.01
C ASP A 335 -11.34 32.02 -15.73
N PRO A 336 -10.81 32.94 -14.89
CA PRO A 336 -9.36 33.03 -14.64
C PRO A 336 -8.73 31.75 -14.07
N GLN A 337 -9.47 30.97 -13.27
CA GLN A 337 -8.99 29.71 -12.73
C GLN A 337 -9.05 28.59 -13.79
N ILE A 338 -10.06 28.56 -14.66
CA ILE A 338 -10.11 27.63 -15.79
C ILE A 338 -8.96 27.88 -16.78
N GLN A 339 -8.63 29.15 -17.03
CA GLN A 339 -7.47 29.56 -17.82
C GLN A 339 -6.14 29.20 -17.12
N HIS A 340 -5.98 29.56 -15.84
CA HIS A 340 -4.80 29.21 -15.04
C HIS A 340 -4.55 27.69 -14.95
N ARG A 341 -5.63 26.89 -14.93
CA ARG A 341 -5.56 25.42 -14.91
C ARG A 341 -5.33 24.78 -16.29
N GLY A 342 -5.20 25.59 -17.35
CA GLY A 342 -4.95 25.13 -18.72
C GLY A 342 -6.03 24.16 -19.20
N MET A 343 -7.30 24.53 -19.01
CA MET A 343 -8.45 23.66 -19.34
C MET A 343 -8.99 23.86 -20.76
N VAL A 344 -8.54 24.90 -21.47
CA VAL A 344 -8.62 25.01 -22.93
C VAL A 344 -7.21 24.79 -23.48
N HIS A 345 -7.06 23.94 -24.49
CA HIS A 345 -5.78 23.63 -25.13
C HIS A 345 -5.90 23.76 -26.65
N GLU A 346 -4.85 24.27 -27.30
CA GLU A 346 -4.86 24.58 -28.73
C GLU A 346 -4.01 23.59 -29.53
N MET A 347 -4.60 23.00 -30.58
CA MET A 347 -3.93 21.99 -31.41
C MET A 347 -4.12 22.30 -32.90
N ALA A 348 -3.03 22.36 -33.66
CA ALA A 348 -3.10 22.45 -35.13
C ALA A 348 -3.79 21.19 -35.71
N HIS A 349 -4.64 21.35 -36.73
CA HIS A 349 -5.43 20.26 -37.31
C HIS A 349 -5.45 20.36 -38.84
N PRO A 350 -5.38 19.25 -39.62
CA PRO A 350 -5.14 19.31 -41.07
C PRO A 350 -6.20 20.00 -41.93
N LEU A 351 -7.41 20.24 -41.39
CA LEU A 351 -8.53 20.83 -42.15
C LEU A 351 -8.78 22.31 -41.85
N THR A 352 -7.94 22.98 -41.06
CA THR A 352 -8.15 24.40 -40.71
C THR A 352 -6.82 25.10 -40.41
N GLU A 353 -6.70 26.37 -40.77
CA GLU A 353 -5.50 27.18 -40.48
C GLU A 353 -5.46 27.66 -39.03
N THR A 354 -6.63 27.78 -38.38
CA THR A 354 -6.73 28.17 -36.96
C THR A 354 -6.59 26.95 -36.04
N PRO A 355 -5.79 27.01 -34.96
CA PRO A 355 -5.71 25.91 -33.99
C PRO A 355 -7.08 25.55 -33.38
N LEU A 356 -7.37 24.26 -33.29
CA LEU A 356 -8.56 23.77 -32.59
C LEU A 356 -8.44 24.04 -31.09
N ARG A 357 -9.39 24.78 -30.54
CA ARG A 357 -9.52 25.05 -29.10
C ARG A 357 -10.33 23.92 -28.46
N LEU A 358 -9.64 22.94 -27.87
CA LEU A 358 -10.21 21.72 -27.30
C LEU A 358 -10.25 21.77 -25.77
N LEU A 359 -11.22 21.08 -25.16
CA LEU A 359 -11.29 20.92 -23.70
C LEU A 359 -10.20 19.96 -23.23
N ALA A 360 -9.27 20.46 -22.41
CA ALA A 360 -8.12 19.72 -21.93
C ALA A 360 -8.50 18.68 -20.86
N ASN A 361 -7.59 17.73 -20.61
CA ASN A 361 -7.73 16.74 -19.56
C ASN A 361 -7.54 17.39 -18.16
N PRO A 362 -8.42 17.12 -17.18
CA PRO A 362 -8.31 17.68 -15.83
C PRO A 362 -7.18 17.07 -14.99
N LEU A 363 -6.65 15.90 -15.35
CA LEU A 363 -5.59 15.22 -14.62
C LEU A 363 -4.27 15.99 -14.69
N LYS A 364 -3.84 16.57 -13.57
CA LYS A 364 -2.56 17.29 -13.44
C LYS A 364 -1.59 16.45 -12.59
N LEU A 365 -0.97 15.45 -13.21
CA LEU A 365 0.05 14.59 -12.60
C LEU A 365 1.39 15.34 -12.55
N SER A 366 2.10 15.27 -11.41
CA SER A 366 3.31 16.05 -11.14
C SER A 366 4.55 15.57 -11.91
N GLU A 367 4.76 14.25 -11.99
CA GLU A 367 5.93 13.65 -12.63
C GLU A 367 5.66 13.17 -14.06
N THR A 368 4.40 12.80 -14.36
CA THR A 368 3.98 12.20 -15.63
C THR A 368 2.73 12.91 -16.18
N PRO A 369 2.79 14.23 -16.45
CA PRO A 369 1.64 15.00 -16.93
C PRO A 369 1.08 14.46 -18.25
N VAL A 370 -0.23 14.68 -18.44
CA VAL A 370 -0.94 14.40 -19.69
C VAL A 370 -0.29 15.10 -20.88
N SER A 371 -0.23 14.42 -22.03
CA SER A 371 0.43 14.94 -23.23
C SER A 371 -0.51 14.98 -24.44
N TYR A 372 -0.58 16.12 -25.13
CA TYR A 372 -1.41 16.32 -26.31
C TYR A 372 -0.52 16.22 -27.56
N ARG A 373 -0.40 15.00 -28.10
CA ARG A 373 0.61 14.61 -29.09
C ARG A 373 0.06 14.61 -30.50
N TYR A 374 -1.22 14.27 -30.66
CA TYR A 374 -1.93 14.30 -31.94
C TYR A 374 -3.30 14.99 -31.77
N PRO A 375 -3.71 15.86 -32.71
CA PRO A 375 -5.10 16.33 -32.77
C PRO A 375 -6.03 15.14 -33.07
N PRO A 376 -7.36 15.31 -32.96
CA PRO A 376 -8.29 14.31 -33.46
C PRO A 376 -8.01 14.00 -34.94
N PRO A 377 -7.95 12.72 -35.35
CA PRO A 377 -7.54 12.37 -36.70
C PRO A 377 -8.69 12.46 -37.70
N THR A 378 -8.41 12.91 -38.92
CA THR A 378 -9.36 12.82 -40.03
C THR A 378 -9.57 11.37 -40.46
N LEU A 379 -10.69 11.08 -41.13
CA LEU A 379 -11.09 9.70 -41.45
C LEU A 379 -10.00 8.93 -42.23
N GLY A 380 -9.45 7.88 -41.61
CA GLY A 380 -8.47 7.00 -42.23
C GLY A 380 -7.08 7.62 -42.43
N GLN A 381 -6.80 8.78 -41.84
CA GLN A 381 -5.54 9.55 -42.00
C GLN A 381 -4.26 8.72 -41.88
N HIS A 382 -4.27 7.68 -41.02
CA HIS A 382 -3.10 6.86 -40.70
C HIS A 382 -3.15 5.46 -41.33
N THR A 383 -4.19 5.13 -42.12
CA THR A 383 -4.41 3.77 -42.67
C THR A 383 -3.16 3.23 -43.41
N THR A 384 -2.56 4.06 -44.27
CA THR A 384 -1.38 3.69 -45.05
C THR A 384 -0.15 3.43 -44.16
N ASP A 385 0.01 4.18 -43.06
CA ASP A 385 1.14 4.00 -42.14
C ASP A 385 0.95 2.81 -41.21
N VAL A 386 -0.28 2.55 -40.75
CA VAL A 386 -0.63 1.32 -40.02
C VAL A 386 -0.37 0.07 -40.88
N LEU A 387 -0.74 0.10 -42.16
CA LEU A 387 -0.42 -0.98 -43.10
C LEU A 387 1.09 -1.15 -43.33
N ARG A 388 1.87 -0.05 -43.39
CA ARG A 388 3.35 -0.12 -43.47
C ARG A 388 3.97 -0.67 -42.19
N GLU A 389 3.52 -0.23 -41.02
CA GLU A 389 3.96 -0.73 -39.71
C GLU A 389 3.72 -2.23 -39.61
N PHE A 390 2.51 -2.68 -39.97
CA PHE A 390 2.14 -4.09 -40.00
C PHE A 390 3.00 -4.93 -40.96
N LEU A 391 3.15 -4.51 -42.21
CA LEU A 391 3.96 -5.24 -43.21
C LEU A 391 5.43 -5.35 -42.78
N ASN A 392 6.01 -4.26 -42.25
CA ASN A 392 7.40 -4.26 -41.76
C ASN A 392 7.61 -5.15 -40.53
N ALA A 393 6.61 -5.29 -39.65
CA ALA A 393 6.64 -6.27 -38.56
C ALA A 393 6.60 -7.71 -39.11
N CYS A 394 5.70 -7.98 -40.06
CA CYS A 394 5.55 -9.30 -40.67
C CYS A 394 6.84 -9.81 -41.34
N PHE A 395 7.58 -8.94 -42.04
CA PHE A 395 8.86 -9.28 -42.67
C PHE A 395 9.99 -9.70 -41.69
N ARG A 396 9.85 -9.45 -40.38
CA ARG A 396 10.79 -9.95 -39.36
C ARG A 396 10.43 -11.33 -38.80
N CYS A 397 9.25 -11.86 -39.15
CA CYS A 397 8.68 -13.08 -38.59
C CYS A 397 8.33 -14.12 -39.67
N THR A 398 9.20 -14.28 -40.68
CA THR A 398 8.94 -15.18 -41.82
C THR A 398 9.24 -16.64 -41.50
N ALA A 399 8.23 -17.33 -40.95
CA ALA A 399 8.16 -18.80 -40.88
C ALA A 399 6.92 -19.40 -41.60
N HIS A 400 6.11 -18.59 -42.29
CA HIS A 400 5.23 -19.02 -43.40
C HIS A 400 4.88 -17.82 -44.30
N PRO A 401 4.77 -17.99 -45.64
CA PRO A 401 4.33 -16.92 -46.54
C PRO A 401 2.80 -16.85 -46.63
N VAL A 402 2.21 -15.69 -46.31
CA VAL A 402 0.81 -15.40 -46.65
C VAL A 402 0.75 -14.94 -48.10
N ALA A 403 0.27 -15.81 -49.00
CA ALA A 403 0.00 -15.44 -50.38
C ALA A 403 -1.37 -14.75 -50.48
N GLY A 404 -1.39 -13.51 -50.99
CA GLY A 404 -2.64 -12.77 -51.22
C GLY A 404 -2.65 -11.34 -50.68
N VAL A 405 -1.90 -10.44 -51.33
CA VAL A 405 -2.18 -9.00 -51.27
C VAL A 405 -2.28 -8.52 -52.72
N ARG A 406 -3.49 -8.12 -53.15
CA ARG A 406 -3.69 -7.59 -54.50
C ARG A 406 -3.10 -6.18 -54.63
N SER A 407 -2.67 -5.85 -55.84
CA SER A 407 -2.10 -4.56 -56.24
C SER A 407 -3.02 -3.34 -56.04
N ASP A 408 -4.31 -3.61 -55.84
CA ASP A 408 -5.39 -2.69 -56.18
C ASP A 408 -5.71 -1.69 -55.04
N TRP A 409 -4.97 -1.79 -53.93
CA TRP A 409 -5.21 -1.11 -52.65
C TRP A 409 -4.28 0.10 -52.39
N VAL A 410 -3.37 0.42 -53.32
CA VAL A 410 -2.37 1.50 -53.14
C VAL A 410 -2.28 2.36 -54.40
N ASN A 411 -2.53 3.67 -54.26
CA ASN A 411 -2.50 4.61 -55.38
C ASN A 411 -1.07 4.79 -55.95
N VAL A 412 -0.99 5.17 -57.23
CA VAL A 412 0.14 4.86 -58.11
C VAL A 412 1.27 5.90 -58.06
N ASP A 413 2.23 5.74 -57.12
CA ASP A 413 3.59 6.29 -57.30
C ASP A 413 4.72 5.58 -56.51
N SER A 414 4.37 4.70 -55.57
CA SER A 414 5.34 4.05 -54.64
C SER A 414 6.46 3.23 -55.33
N LYS A 415 6.22 2.73 -56.55
CA LYS A 415 7.22 1.95 -57.32
C LYS A 415 8.52 2.72 -57.62
N ARG A 416 8.49 4.06 -57.71
CA ARG A 416 9.67 4.87 -58.08
C ARG A 416 10.68 5.07 -56.94
N ILE A 417 10.26 4.92 -55.69
CA ILE A 417 11.09 5.16 -54.50
C ILE A 417 11.89 3.89 -54.11
N ILE A 418 11.25 2.71 -54.22
CA ILE A 418 11.82 1.42 -53.79
C ILE A 418 13.16 1.13 -54.49
N LEU A 419 13.26 1.39 -55.79
CA LEU A 419 14.46 1.16 -56.60
C LEU A 419 15.65 2.09 -56.27
N LYS A 420 15.42 3.25 -55.62
CA LYS A 420 16.51 4.15 -55.19
C LYS A 420 17.13 3.75 -53.86
N ASN A 421 16.36 3.16 -52.94
CA ASN A 421 16.86 2.82 -51.61
C ASN A 421 17.63 1.48 -51.56
N GLN A 422 17.34 0.53 -52.45
CA GLN A 422 18.07 -0.76 -52.50
C GLN A 422 19.58 -0.58 -52.73
N LYS A 423 20.01 0.42 -53.52
CA LYS A 423 21.44 0.72 -53.75
C LYS A 423 22.14 1.47 -52.60
N LYS A 424 21.43 1.90 -51.55
CA LYS A 424 22.02 2.73 -50.47
C LYS A 424 22.20 2.03 -49.13
N ASN A 425 21.61 0.84 -48.96
CA ASN A 425 21.64 0.08 -47.69
C ASN A 425 22.58 -1.15 -47.71
N GLN A 426 23.33 -1.41 -48.79
CA GLN A 426 24.26 -2.55 -48.85
C GLN A 426 25.62 -2.31 -48.15
N GLU A 427 25.94 -1.09 -47.70
CA GLU A 427 27.30 -0.73 -47.26
C GLU A 427 27.47 -0.37 -45.77
N LYS A 428 26.43 -0.38 -44.92
CA LYS A 428 26.58 0.06 -43.50
C LYS A 428 25.91 -0.84 -42.45
N SER A 429 26.67 -1.02 -41.35
CA SER A 429 26.35 -1.72 -40.09
C SER A 429 25.87 -3.17 -40.20
N GLY A 430 26.81 -4.11 -40.11
CA GLY A 430 26.53 -5.53 -39.85
C GLY A 430 26.59 -5.89 -38.35
N HIS A 431 26.36 -7.17 -38.06
CA HIS A 431 26.48 -7.82 -36.74
C HIS A 431 25.46 -7.40 -35.66
N SER A 432 24.28 -8.02 -35.68
CA SER A 432 23.54 -8.29 -34.44
C SER A 432 24.16 -9.48 -33.69
N PRO A 433 24.04 -9.55 -32.35
CA PRO A 433 24.57 -10.68 -31.58
C PRO A 433 23.75 -11.95 -31.84
N THR A 434 24.38 -12.96 -32.46
CA THR A 434 23.79 -14.29 -32.67
C THR A 434 23.55 -15.02 -31.34
N ALA A 435 22.79 -16.12 -31.35
CA ALA A 435 22.49 -16.89 -30.15
C ALA A 435 23.75 -17.35 -29.37
N HIS A 436 24.89 -17.54 -30.05
CA HIS A 436 26.19 -17.80 -29.39
C HIS A 436 26.69 -16.61 -28.56
N HIS A 437 26.40 -15.36 -28.94
CA HIS A 437 26.71 -14.18 -28.14
C HIS A 437 25.74 -14.03 -26.95
N LEU A 438 24.48 -14.46 -27.08
CA LEU A 438 23.57 -14.54 -25.93
C LEU A 438 23.98 -15.65 -24.95
N LEU A 439 24.41 -16.82 -25.44
CA LEU A 439 25.01 -17.88 -24.62
C LEU A 439 26.35 -17.44 -24.00
N GLY A 440 27.18 -16.69 -24.73
CA GLY A 440 28.42 -16.11 -24.23
C GLY A 440 28.19 -15.03 -23.17
N LEU A 441 27.15 -14.20 -23.31
CA LEU A 441 26.69 -13.30 -22.26
C LEU A 441 26.16 -14.08 -21.05
N ALA A 442 25.34 -15.11 -21.27
CA ALA A 442 24.85 -15.96 -20.20
C ALA A 442 26.02 -16.60 -19.44
N GLN A 443 27.03 -17.16 -20.12
CA GLN A 443 28.27 -17.69 -19.52
C GLN A 443 29.06 -16.62 -18.76
N LYS A 444 29.26 -15.43 -19.36
CA LYS A 444 29.97 -14.29 -18.74
C LYS A 444 29.25 -13.74 -17.50
N HIS A 445 27.93 -13.90 -17.41
CA HIS A 445 27.09 -13.34 -16.37
C HIS A 445 26.35 -14.38 -15.50
N GLN A 446 26.69 -15.68 -15.56
CA GLN A 446 25.98 -16.76 -14.84
C GLN A 446 25.78 -16.46 -13.35
N VAL A 447 26.80 -15.90 -12.70
CA VAL A 447 26.77 -15.56 -11.27
C VAL A 447 25.74 -14.46 -10.98
N TYR A 448 25.61 -13.47 -11.86
CA TYR A 448 24.61 -12.40 -11.71
C TYR A 448 23.21 -12.87 -12.07
N ILE A 449 23.07 -13.74 -13.07
CA ILE A 449 21.79 -14.38 -13.42
C ILE A 449 21.30 -15.27 -12.27
N GLY A 450 22.18 -16.09 -11.69
CA GLY A 450 21.87 -16.90 -10.50
C GLY A 450 21.45 -16.05 -9.30
N LEU A 451 22.14 -14.93 -9.05
CA LEU A 451 21.73 -13.99 -7.99
C LEU A 451 20.36 -13.36 -8.29
N ILE A 452 20.06 -12.99 -9.54
CA ILE A 452 18.74 -12.47 -9.93
C ILE A 452 17.65 -13.52 -9.70
N VAL A 453 17.87 -14.79 -10.06
CA VAL A 453 16.91 -15.88 -9.77
C VAL A 453 16.69 -16.05 -8.27
N ILE A 454 17.75 -16.00 -7.46
CA ILE A 454 17.66 -16.06 -5.99
C ILE A 454 16.91 -14.84 -5.42
N LEU A 455 17.07 -13.65 -6.01
CA LEU A 455 16.33 -12.44 -5.59
C LEU A 455 14.85 -12.48 -6.00
N VAL A 456 14.52 -12.99 -7.18
CA VAL A 456 13.13 -13.22 -7.61
C VAL A 456 12.46 -14.26 -6.72
N PHE A 457 13.16 -15.36 -6.40
CA PHE A 457 12.65 -16.37 -5.47
C PHE A 457 12.52 -15.82 -4.04
N GLY A 458 13.52 -15.06 -3.56
CA GLY A 458 13.47 -14.39 -2.26
C GLY A 458 12.35 -13.35 -2.17
N ALA A 459 12.06 -12.63 -3.26
CA ALA A 459 10.93 -11.72 -3.38
C ALA A 459 9.60 -12.48 -3.39
N TYR A 460 9.51 -13.58 -4.13
CA TYR A 460 8.34 -14.47 -4.14
C TYR A 460 8.02 -15.02 -2.75
N LEU A 461 9.01 -15.54 -2.01
CA LEU A 461 8.79 -16.01 -0.63
C LEU A 461 8.28 -14.89 0.30
N ARG A 462 8.72 -13.64 0.07
CA ARG A 462 8.31 -12.46 0.86
C ARG A 462 6.97 -11.86 0.40
N SER A 463 6.55 -12.06 -0.85
CA SER A 463 5.25 -11.62 -1.38
C SER A 463 4.16 -12.69 -1.29
N TYR A 464 4.51 -13.98 -1.26
CA TYR A 464 3.57 -15.08 -1.03
C TYR A 464 2.82 -14.90 0.31
N HIS A 465 3.50 -14.39 1.34
CA HIS A 465 2.90 -14.09 2.64
C HIS A 465 2.15 -12.73 2.70
N ILE A 466 2.09 -11.95 1.62
CA ILE A 466 1.29 -10.71 1.52
C ILE A 466 -0.17 -11.01 1.18
N ASN A 467 -0.43 -12.03 0.36
CA ASN A 467 -1.77 -12.35 -0.14
C ASN A 467 -2.60 -13.23 0.81
N TYR A 468 -2.14 -13.46 2.05
CA TYR A 468 -2.88 -14.13 3.11
C TYR A 468 -3.51 -13.10 4.07
N PRO A 469 -4.83 -12.84 4.03
CA PRO A 469 -5.44 -11.73 4.77
C PRO A 469 -5.56 -11.92 6.29
N SER A 470 -5.43 -13.17 6.76
CA SER A 470 -5.95 -13.60 8.07
C SER A 470 -4.95 -14.30 8.98
N ILE A 471 -3.69 -14.38 8.57
CA ILE A 471 -2.58 -15.03 9.28
C ILE A 471 -1.29 -14.26 8.94
N GLY A 472 -0.35 -14.04 9.84
CA GLY A 472 -0.17 -14.43 11.23
C GLY A 472 1.04 -13.65 11.72
N TYR A 473 0.85 -12.35 12.00
CA TYR A 473 1.92 -11.51 12.54
C TYR A 473 2.39 -12.12 13.89
N HIS A 474 3.61 -11.78 14.32
CA HIS A 474 3.94 -11.65 15.75
C HIS A 474 3.23 -10.42 16.38
N ASN A 475 1.96 -10.25 16.02
CA ASN A 475 1.05 -9.17 16.34
C ASN A 475 -0.39 -9.45 15.75
N MET A 476 -1.10 -10.53 16.13
CA MET A 476 -2.38 -10.92 15.45
C MET A 476 -3.50 -11.69 16.24
N LYS A 477 -3.49 -11.77 17.58
CA LYS A 477 -4.47 -12.44 18.49
C LYS A 477 -5.84 -11.73 18.53
N GLU A 478 -6.45 -11.55 17.35
CA GLU A 478 -7.23 -10.34 17.10
C GLU A 478 -8.36 -10.47 16.05
N ASN A 479 -8.17 -11.17 14.92
CA ASN A 479 -9.26 -11.37 13.94
C ASN A 479 -10.45 -12.14 14.53
N GLU A 480 -10.22 -12.97 15.55
CA GLU A 480 -11.26 -13.69 16.29
C GLU A 480 -12.35 -12.75 16.84
N TYR A 481 -11.95 -11.55 17.27
CA TYR A 481 -12.82 -10.62 17.97
C TYR A 481 -13.73 -9.87 17.02
N LEU A 482 -13.25 -9.55 15.81
CA LEU A 482 -14.08 -8.93 14.77
C LEU A 482 -15.12 -9.92 14.26
N SER A 483 -14.71 -11.16 13.97
CA SER A 483 -15.62 -12.23 13.53
C SER A 483 -16.66 -12.58 14.59
N MET A 484 -16.27 -12.63 15.87
CA MET A 484 -17.19 -12.94 16.96
C MET A 484 -18.13 -11.76 17.29
N ALA A 485 -17.68 -10.51 17.13
CA ALA A 485 -18.56 -9.34 17.23
C ALA A 485 -19.60 -9.29 16.10
N LEU A 486 -19.19 -9.57 14.85
CA LEU A 486 -20.09 -9.69 13.70
C LEU A 486 -21.18 -10.77 13.91
N HIS A 487 -20.80 -11.94 14.44
CA HIS A 487 -21.73 -13.03 14.70
C HIS A 487 -22.80 -12.65 15.74
N TYR A 488 -22.40 -12.16 16.92
CA TYR A 488 -23.38 -11.78 17.96
C TYR A 488 -24.28 -10.60 17.55
N PHE A 489 -23.81 -9.70 16.69
CA PHE A 489 -24.59 -8.58 16.17
C PHE A 489 -25.63 -9.04 15.13
N ASN A 490 -25.22 -9.86 14.16
CA ASN A 490 -26.11 -10.32 13.09
C ASN A 490 -27.21 -11.28 13.58
N ASP A 491 -26.92 -12.12 14.58
CA ASP A 491 -27.85 -13.13 15.12
C ASP A 491 -28.68 -12.63 16.33
N GLY A 492 -28.66 -11.32 16.62
CA GLY A 492 -29.64 -10.66 17.50
C GLY A 492 -29.45 -10.84 19.02
N PHE A 493 -28.22 -11.07 19.49
CA PHE A 493 -27.93 -11.31 20.93
C PHE A 493 -27.71 -10.05 21.80
N SER A 494 -28.10 -8.86 21.31
CA SER A 494 -27.85 -7.56 21.96
C SER A 494 -29.11 -6.90 22.56
N LEU A 495 -29.31 -7.04 23.88
CA LEU A 495 -30.16 -6.14 24.70
C LEU A 495 -29.74 -6.19 26.19
N GLU A 496 -30.29 -5.27 27.01
CA GLU A 496 -29.74 -4.80 28.30
C GLU A 496 -29.25 -5.82 29.36
N ARG A 497 -28.14 -5.42 30.02
CA ARG A 497 -27.74 -5.75 31.42
C ARG A 497 -27.56 -7.23 31.82
N LYS A 498 -26.40 -7.82 31.49
CA LYS A 498 -25.53 -8.62 32.40
C LYS A 498 -24.20 -9.00 31.72
N VAL A 499 -23.33 -9.67 32.49
CA VAL A 499 -21.93 -9.27 32.76
C VAL A 499 -21.29 -10.50 33.46
N PHE A 500 -20.03 -10.96 33.31
CA PHE A 500 -18.83 -10.71 32.46
C PHE A 500 -17.72 -11.77 32.91
N PHE A 501 -16.41 -11.65 32.56
CA PHE A 501 -15.16 -12.20 33.22
C PHE A 501 -14.30 -13.41 32.75
N TYR A 502 -12.96 -13.26 32.98
CA TYR A 502 -11.83 -14.16 32.66
C TYR A 502 -10.55 -13.81 33.50
N ASP A 503 -9.47 -14.63 33.50
CA ASP A 503 -8.17 -14.38 34.18
C ASP A 503 -6.90 -14.74 33.35
N ASP A 504 -5.79 -14.11 33.77
CA ASP A 504 -4.37 -14.53 33.75
C ASP A 504 -3.33 -13.71 32.93
N ARG A 505 -2.04 -13.77 33.30
CA ARG A 505 -1.11 -12.60 33.33
C ARG A 505 0.20 -12.72 32.51
N ASN A 506 0.92 -11.58 32.44
CA ASN A 506 2.31 -11.33 31.99
C ASN A 506 2.61 -11.22 30.48
N PHE A 507 3.30 -10.14 30.06
CA PHE A 507 4.26 -10.07 28.93
C PHE A 507 5.04 -8.72 28.94
N ASN A 508 6.26 -8.68 28.39
CA ASN A 508 7.19 -7.52 28.42
C ASN A 508 7.13 -6.61 27.17
N SER A 509 7.78 -5.43 27.21
CA SER A 509 7.75 -4.39 26.16
C SER A 509 9.13 -3.93 25.66
N TYR A 510 9.27 -3.55 24.39
CA TYR A 510 10.54 -3.12 23.79
C TYR A 510 10.75 -1.61 23.73
N ALA A 511 12.03 -1.21 23.69
CA ALA A 511 12.46 0.07 23.15
C ALA A 511 12.96 -0.12 21.70
N GLN A 512 12.43 0.69 20.78
CA GLN A 512 12.78 0.74 19.36
C GLN A 512 12.67 2.20 18.89
N VAL A 513 13.64 2.70 18.12
CA VAL A 513 13.65 4.11 17.67
C VAL A 513 12.64 4.30 16.54
N PRO A 514 11.77 5.33 16.54
CA PRO A 514 10.65 5.47 15.59
C PRO A 514 11.07 5.89 14.16
N LEU A 515 12.26 5.50 13.70
CA LEU A 515 12.77 5.79 12.35
C LEU A 515 11.83 5.26 11.26
N ILE A 516 11.24 4.07 11.47
CA ILE A 516 10.22 3.50 10.58
C ILE A 516 8.93 4.31 10.63
N SER A 517 8.49 4.80 11.79
CA SER A 517 7.30 5.66 11.89
C SER A 517 7.49 6.99 11.16
N TYR A 518 8.67 7.62 11.28
CA TYR A 518 9.01 8.83 10.52
C TYR A 518 9.15 8.57 9.02
N THR A 519 9.74 7.43 8.62
CA THR A 519 9.86 7.07 7.20
C THR A 519 8.49 6.73 6.61
N ALA A 520 7.63 6.02 7.34
CA ALA A 520 6.24 5.78 6.97
C ALA A 520 5.47 7.09 6.81
N ALA A 521 5.53 8.00 7.79
CA ALA A 521 4.85 9.29 7.73
C ALA A 521 5.38 10.20 6.59
N LEU A 522 6.69 10.20 6.34
CA LEU A 522 7.29 10.92 5.21
C LEU A 522 6.82 10.34 3.88
N VAL A 523 6.84 9.01 3.73
CA VAL A 523 6.51 8.35 2.46
C VAL A 523 5.01 8.29 2.21
N TRP A 524 4.17 8.26 3.24
CA TRP A 524 2.73 8.52 3.11
C TRP A 524 2.42 9.98 2.76
N LYS A 525 3.24 10.96 3.21
CA LYS A 525 3.11 12.36 2.75
C LYS A 525 3.57 12.57 1.31
N VAL A 526 4.58 11.83 0.84
CA VAL A 526 5.18 12.00 -0.50
C VAL A 526 4.49 11.16 -1.57
N ILE A 527 4.05 9.93 -1.24
CA ILE A 527 3.47 8.96 -2.20
C ILE A 527 2.02 8.55 -1.83
N GLY A 528 1.45 9.08 -0.76
CA GLY A 528 0.08 8.82 -0.33
C GLY A 528 -0.10 7.58 0.55
N VAL A 529 -1.19 7.57 1.33
CA VAL A 529 -1.53 6.50 2.29
C VAL A 529 -1.92 5.17 1.62
N ASN A 530 -2.43 5.22 0.39
CA ASN A 530 -2.90 4.02 -0.35
C ASN A 530 -1.75 3.17 -0.91
N VAL A 531 -0.50 3.62 -0.81
CA VAL A 531 0.66 2.88 -1.31
C VAL A 531 1.23 1.97 -0.23
N TRP A 532 1.51 0.72 -0.60
CA TRP A 532 2.13 -0.34 0.21
C TRP A 532 3.62 -0.08 0.57
N SER A 533 4.01 1.19 0.67
CA SER A 533 5.40 1.67 0.63
C SER A 533 6.28 1.16 1.76
N VAL A 534 5.77 1.11 2.99
CA VAL A 534 6.50 0.58 4.17
C VAL A 534 6.81 -0.92 3.99
N ARG A 535 5.87 -1.69 3.41
CA ARG A 535 6.07 -3.11 3.11
C ARG A 535 7.07 -3.30 1.97
N LEU A 536 7.00 -2.46 0.93
CA LEU A 536 8.01 -2.42 -0.14
C LEU A 536 9.41 -2.13 0.42
N GLN A 537 9.56 -1.20 1.35
CA GLN A 537 10.85 -0.92 2.01
C GLN A 537 11.38 -2.14 2.78
N MET A 538 10.55 -2.82 3.57
CA MET A 538 10.98 -4.04 4.27
C MET A 538 11.43 -5.15 3.30
N ILE A 539 10.73 -5.32 2.17
CA ILE A 539 11.13 -6.24 1.10
C ILE A 539 12.48 -5.82 0.51
N LEU A 540 12.64 -4.54 0.15
CA LEU A 540 13.89 -4.01 -0.43
C LEU A 540 15.09 -4.13 0.52
N PHE A 541 14.92 -3.88 1.83
CA PHE A 541 15.98 -4.12 2.82
C PHE A 541 16.30 -5.60 2.99
N SER A 542 15.30 -6.49 3.00
CA SER A 542 15.51 -7.93 3.12
C SER A 542 16.19 -8.53 1.88
N LEU A 543 15.81 -8.10 0.67
CA LEU A 543 16.53 -8.39 -0.58
C LEU A 543 17.95 -7.79 -0.56
N GLY A 544 18.11 -6.58 -0.01
CA GLY A 544 19.40 -5.94 0.23
C GLY A 544 20.33 -6.81 1.09
N SER A 545 19.83 -7.42 2.17
CA SER A 545 20.58 -8.38 2.99
C SER A 545 21.06 -9.60 2.21
N ILE A 546 20.29 -10.11 1.24
CA ILE A 546 20.72 -11.20 0.35
C ILE A 546 21.87 -10.73 -0.56
N VAL A 547 21.74 -9.56 -1.20
CA VAL A 547 22.79 -8.98 -2.07
C VAL A 547 24.08 -8.70 -1.29
N LEU A 548 23.96 -8.12 -0.10
CA LEU A 548 25.12 -7.79 0.75
C LEU A 548 25.77 -9.04 1.33
N SER A 549 25.00 -10.08 1.67
CA SER A 549 25.56 -11.39 2.06
C SER A 549 26.34 -12.04 0.92
N PHE A 550 25.84 -11.97 -0.31
CA PHE A 550 26.56 -12.42 -1.52
C PHE A 550 27.87 -11.64 -1.69
N ILE A 551 27.83 -10.29 -1.66
CA ILE A 551 29.02 -9.45 -1.84
C ILE A 551 30.06 -9.70 -0.74
N LEU A 552 29.64 -9.77 0.53
CA LEU A 552 30.54 -10.01 1.67
C LEU A 552 31.19 -11.40 1.60
N THR A 553 30.41 -12.45 1.34
CA THR A 553 30.94 -13.81 1.14
C THR A 553 31.96 -13.83 0.00
N ARG A 554 31.66 -13.15 -1.11
CA ARG A 554 32.52 -13.07 -2.29
C ARG A 554 33.81 -12.30 -2.02
N GLN A 555 33.76 -11.23 -1.21
CA GLN A 555 34.95 -10.48 -0.83
C GLN A 555 35.87 -11.27 0.15
N LEU A 556 35.30 -12.03 1.08
CA LEU A 556 36.06 -12.76 2.11
C LEU A 556 36.59 -14.13 1.65
N SER A 557 35.84 -14.84 0.81
CA SER A 557 36.21 -16.17 0.29
C SER A 557 36.83 -16.15 -1.12
N LYS A 558 36.56 -15.08 -1.89
CA LYS A 558 36.82 -14.97 -3.34
C LYS A 558 36.14 -16.07 -4.19
N ASP A 559 35.17 -16.82 -3.63
CA ASP A 559 34.44 -17.92 -4.29
C ASP A 559 33.02 -17.52 -4.70
N ASN A 560 32.67 -17.68 -5.97
CA ASN A 560 31.34 -17.33 -6.50
C ASN A 560 30.25 -18.36 -6.12
N THR A 561 30.59 -19.64 -6.06
CA THR A 561 29.67 -20.75 -5.76
C THR A 561 29.22 -20.69 -4.31
N LEU A 562 30.18 -20.56 -3.38
CA LEU A 562 29.91 -20.37 -1.96
C LEU A 562 29.00 -19.15 -1.74
N SER A 563 29.28 -18.04 -2.44
CA SER A 563 28.50 -16.80 -2.33
C SER A 563 27.05 -16.94 -2.83
N LEU A 564 26.81 -17.70 -3.90
CA LEU A 564 25.45 -17.99 -4.39
C LEU A 564 24.69 -18.92 -3.44
N LEU A 565 25.34 -19.95 -2.90
CA LEU A 565 24.73 -20.84 -1.92
C LEU A 565 24.37 -20.10 -0.63
N THR A 566 25.22 -19.16 -0.18
CA THR A 566 24.92 -18.26 0.94
C THR A 566 23.73 -17.34 0.64
N ALA A 567 23.66 -16.78 -0.57
CA ALA A 567 22.52 -15.97 -0.99
C ALA A 567 21.22 -16.78 -1.01
N LEU A 568 21.26 -18.03 -1.47
CA LEU A 568 20.11 -18.94 -1.47
C LEU A 568 19.65 -19.29 -0.05
N LEU A 569 20.57 -19.64 0.86
CA LEU A 569 20.20 -19.89 2.26
C LEU A 569 19.60 -18.63 2.92
N MET A 570 20.22 -17.46 2.73
CA MET A 570 19.68 -16.18 3.20
C MET A 570 18.33 -15.82 2.58
N ALA A 571 17.99 -16.33 1.39
CA ALA A 571 16.70 -16.13 0.76
C ALA A 571 15.57 -16.98 1.38
N ILE A 572 15.88 -18.19 1.88
CA ILE A 572 14.88 -19.19 2.35
C ILE A 572 14.76 -19.31 3.88
N LEU A 573 15.74 -18.85 4.66
CA LEU A 573 15.79 -19.12 6.11
C LEU A 573 14.62 -18.45 6.88
N PRO A 574 13.97 -19.10 7.87
CA PRO A 574 12.74 -18.59 8.51
C PRO A 574 12.92 -17.20 9.10
N ILE A 575 14.00 -16.98 9.87
CA ILE A 575 14.32 -15.70 10.51
C ILE A 575 14.62 -14.55 9.52
N SER A 576 14.88 -14.83 8.23
CA SER A 576 15.03 -13.81 7.18
C SER A 576 13.81 -13.65 6.26
N VAL A 577 12.92 -14.66 6.20
CA VAL A 577 11.69 -14.68 5.40
C VAL A 577 10.50 -14.17 6.21
N PHE A 578 10.31 -14.67 7.43
CA PHE A 578 9.05 -14.59 8.15
C PHE A 578 8.80 -13.25 8.84
N PHE A 579 9.84 -12.67 9.44
CA PHE A 579 9.78 -11.37 10.11
C PHE A 579 9.59 -10.18 9.15
N GLY A 580 9.31 -10.45 7.86
CA GLY A 580 8.67 -9.51 6.95
C GLY A 580 7.21 -9.17 7.32
N ARG A 581 6.54 -9.91 8.21
CA ARG A 581 5.18 -9.59 8.70
C ARG A 581 5.15 -8.38 9.64
N ASN A 582 5.25 -7.20 9.01
CA ASN A 582 4.88 -5.87 9.51
C ASN A 582 5.66 -5.41 10.75
N ILE A 583 6.68 -4.58 10.51
CA ILE A 583 7.41 -3.82 11.52
C ILE A 583 8.08 -4.71 12.60
N GLN A 584 8.90 -5.66 12.16
CA GLN A 584 10.18 -5.85 12.85
C GLN A 584 11.23 -4.90 12.24
N PRO A 585 11.64 -3.83 12.95
CA PRO A 585 12.69 -2.91 12.50
C PRO A 585 14.08 -3.55 12.36
N GLU A 586 14.26 -4.77 12.85
CA GLU A 586 15.53 -5.48 12.86
C GLU A 586 16.01 -5.91 11.45
N ALA A 587 15.12 -6.10 10.47
CA ALA A 587 15.51 -6.51 9.11
C ALA A 587 16.32 -5.43 8.33
N PRO A 588 15.91 -4.14 8.33
CA PRO A 588 16.79 -3.03 7.96
C PRO A 588 18.09 -2.96 8.79
N GLY A 589 18.04 -3.24 10.09
CA GLY A 589 19.23 -3.30 10.96
C GLY A 589 20.27 -4.31 10.48
N LEU A 590 19.83 -5.51 10.11
CA LEU A 590 20.66 -6.55 9.48
C LEU A 590 21.24 -6.09 8.13
N ALA A 591 20.45 -5.43 7.30
CA ALA A 591 20.92 -4.91 6.01
C ALA A 591 22.00 -3.84 6.20
N CYS A 592 21.81 -2.92 7.15
CA CYS A 592 22.80 -1.91 7.51
C CYS A 592 24.06 -2.51 8.15
N LEU A 593 23.94 -3.57 8.96
CA LEU A 593 25.08 -4.30 9.51
C LEU A 593 25.91 -4.94 8.39
N LEU A 594 25.26 -5.66 7.47
CA LEU A 594 25.93 -6.26 6.30
C LEU A 594 26.54 -5.21 5.36
N LEU A 595 25.88 -4.05 5.18
CA LEU A 595 26.44 -2.92 4.44
C LEU A 595 27.69 -2.37 5.12
N THR A 596 27.67 -2.26 6.44
CA THR A 596 28.83 -1.84 7.26
C THR A 596 30.00 -2.80 7.08
N PHE A 597 29.76 -4.12 7.11
CA PHE A 597 30.77 -5.14 6.84
C PHE A 597 31.38 -5.01 5.42
N VAL A 598 30.56 -4.80 4.39
CA VAL A 598 31.01 -4.64 2.99
C VAL A 598 31.81 -3.33 2.80
N LEU A 599 31.29 -2.20 3.30
CA LEU A 599 31.96 -0.90 3.18
C LEU A 599 33.27 -0.86 3.96
N PHE A 600 33.32 -1.45 5.15
CA PHE A 600 34.57 -1.56 5.92
C PHE A 600 35.62 -2.41 5.20
N ASN A 601 35.23 -3.55 4.59
CA ASN A 601 36.19 -4.36 3.85
C ASN A 601 36.72 -3.64 2.59
N GLN A 602 35.86 -2.90 1.88
CA GLN A 602 36.28 -2.01 0.77
C GLN A 602 37.16 -0.86 1.25
N TRP A 603 36.87 -0.26 2.40
CA TRP A 603 37.69 0.78 3.03
C TRP A 603 39.07 0.24 3.44
N LYS A 604 39.15 -0.99 3.94
CA LYS A 604 40.41 -1.67 4.27
C LYS A 604 41.26 -1.95 3.03
N GLU A 605 40.64 -2.39 1.92
CA GLU A 605 41.34 -2.57 0.64
C GLU A 605 41.70 -1.22 -0.02
N THR A 606 40.91 -0.16 0.19
CA THR A 606 41.10 1.18 -0.43
C THR A 606 40.63 2.37 0.47
N PRO A 607 41.47 2.85 1.40
CA PRO A 607 41.08 3.93 2.32
C PRO A 607 40.75 5.25 1.59
N SER A 608 39.56 5.79 1.82
CA SER A 608 39.13 7.09 1.24
C SER A 608 38.10 7.79 2.12
N TRP A 609 38.00 9.11 2.01
CA TRP A 609 37.03 9.89 2.82
C TRP A 609 35.58 9.46 2.60
N LYS A 610 35.20 9.14 1.35
CA LYS A 610 33.86 8.68 1.00
C LYS A 610 33.53 7.36 1.68
N LEU A 611 34.41 6.37 1.60
CA LEU A 611 34.22 5.08 2.27
C LEU A 611 34.27 5.22 3.80
N SER A 612 35.10 6.11 4.34
CA SER A 612 35.18 6.38 5.78
C SER A 612 33.86 6.95 6.30
N LEU A 613 33.30 7.96 5.62
CA LEU A 613 32.00 8.56 5.94
C LEU A 613 30.84 7.57 5.77
N LEU A 614 30.79 6.83 4.65
CA LEU A 614 29.72 5.86 4.38
C LEU A 614 29.75 4.69 5.37
N THR A 615 30.93 4.19 5.76
CA THR A 615 31.06 3.15 6.80
C THR A 615 30.58 3.67 8.15
N GLY A 616 30.99 4.89 8.55
CA GLY A 616 30.53 5.53 9.78
C GLY A 616 29.02 5.74 9.82
N LEU A 617 28.41 6.17 8.71
CA LEU A 617 26.95 6.34 8.60
C LEU A 617 26.22 5.00 8.64
N ALA A 618 26.68 3.97 7.90
CA ALA A 618 26.06 2.64 7.93
C ALA A 618 26.13 2.00 9.33
N TRP A 619 27.27 2.15 10.03
CA TRP A 619 27.44 1.66 11.40
C TRP A 619 26.55 2.44 12.39
N THR A 620 26.47 3.76 12.25
CA THR A 620 25.59 4.64 13.04
C THR A 620 24.12 4.23 12.90
N VAL A 621 23.64 4.01 11.67
CA VAL A 621 22.28 3.52 11.41
C VAL A 621 22.06 2.11 11.96
N THR A 622 23.05 1.23 11.87
CA THR A 622 23.01 -0.11 12.48
C THR A 622 22.78 -0.03 13.99
N GLY A 623 23.50 0.88 14.68
CA GLY A 623 23.35 1.11 16.12
C GLY A 623 22.01 1.71 16.53
N PHE A 624 21.38 2.51 15.66
CA PHE A 624 20.03 3.04 15.90
C PHE A 624 18.90 2.00 15.81
N TYR A 625 19.10 0.89 15.08
CA TYR A 625 18.07 -0.15 14.92
C TYR A 625 17.96 -1.10 16.11
N LYS A 626 19.08 -1.59 16.64
CA LYS A 626 19.11 -2.24 17.97
C LYS A 626 20.52 -2.36 18.49
N SER A 627 20.65 -2.18 19.80
CA SER A 627 21.85 -2.45 20.58
C SER A 627 22.53 -3.78 20.26
N SER A 628 21.74 -4.84 20.09
CA SER A 628 22.23 -6.18 19.76
C SER A 628 22.94 -6.28 18.39
N PHE A 629 22.68 -5.39 17.43
CA PHE A 629 23.41 -5.36 16.15
C PHE A 629 24.81 -4.72 16.25
N VAL A 630 25.14 -4.05 17.36
CA VAL A 630 26.47 -3.46 17.58
C VAL A 630 27.48 -4.53 18.05
N VAL A 631 27.01 -5.58 18.73
CA VAL A 631 27.89 -6.61 19.31
C VAL A 631 28.62 -7.46 18.25
N PRO A 632 27.99 -7.95 17.17
CA PRO A 632 28.72 -8.60 16.08
C PRO A 632 29.76 -7.69 15.41
N SER A 633 29.50 -6.39 15.34
CA SER A 633 30.40 -5.40 14.74
C SER A 633 31.74 -5.25 15.48
N ILE A 634 31.86 -5.75 16.71
CA ILE A 634 33.15 -5.84 17.43
C ILE A 634 34.17 -6.67 16.62
N ALA A 635 33.70 -7.66 15.83
CA ALA A 635 34.54 -8.44 14.94
C ALA A 635 35.21 -7.61 13.83
N LEU A 636 34.61 -6.49 13.40
CA LEU A 636 35.26 -5.56 12.47
C LEU A 636 36.39 -4.78 13.12
N LEU A 637 36.19 -4.32 14.36
CA LEU A 637 37.22 -3.57 15.10
C LEU A 637 38.46 -4.43 15.33
N ALA A 638 38.27 -5.71 15.70
CA ALA A 638 39.34 -6.68 15.84
C ALA A 638 40.08 -7.02 14.51
N LEU A 639 39.55 -6.61 13.35
CA LEU A 639 40.16 -6.78 12.02
C LEU A 639 40.82 -5.51 11.46
N ILE A 640 40.83 -4.41 12.21
CA ILE A 640 41.55 -3.18 11.84
C ILE A 640 43.07 -3.47 11.78
N PRO A 641 43.78 -3.14 10.68
CA PRO A 641 45.23 -3.24 10.63
C PRO A 641 45.85 -2.03 11.36
N TYR A 642 45.75 -2.02 12.70
CA TYR A 642 46.10 -0.85 13.52
C TYR A 642 47.51 -0.33 13.24
N GLN A 643 48.50 -1.22 13.03
CA GLN A 643 49.88 -0.81 12.73
C GLN A 643 50.01 -0.03 11.41
N GLU A 644 49.37 -0.49 10.34
CA GLU A 644 49.37 0.17 9.02
C GLU A 644 48.71 1.55 9.12
N LEU A 645 47.60 1.64 9.88
CA LEU A 645 46.97 2.91 10.23
C LEU A 645 47.95 3.81 11.01
N PHE A 646 48.56 3.34 12.09
CA PHE A 646 49.54 4.12 12.89
C PHE A 646 50.79 4.55 12.10
N VAL A 647 51.15 3.86 11.01
CA VAL A 647 52.20 4.29 10.08
C VAL A 647 51.71 5.42 9.16
N ALA A 648 50.52 5.30 8.56
CA ALA A 648 49.91 6.38 7.79
C ALA A 648 49.65 7.64 8.67
N MET A 649 49.32 7.45 9.94
CA MET A 649 49.14 8.53 10.91
C MET A 649 50.46 9.24 11.31
N LYS A 650 51.63 8.80 10.81
CA LYS A 650 52.94 9.47 10.99
C LYS A 650 53.43 10.23 9.76
N SER A 651 52.87 10.06 8.57
CA SER A 651 53.26 10.86 7.39
C SER A 651 52.72 12.29 7.51
N LYS A 652 53.63 13.28 7.49
CA LYS A 652 53.26 14.69 7.68
C LYS A 652 52.71 15.32 6.40
N ASN A 653 51.70 16.18 6.58
CA ASN A 653 51.28 17.26 5.68
C ASN A 653 50.46 16.92 4.42
N ARG A 654 49.38 16.12 4.52
CA ARG A 654 48.15 16.40 3.73
C ARG A 654 46.87 16.34 4.57
N LEU A 655 45.98 17.29 4.32
CA LEU A 655 44.58 17.27 4.80
C LEU A 655 43.86 15.99 4.35
N HIS A 656 44.25 15.41 3.22
CA HIS A 656 43.78 14.12 2.71
C HIS A 656 44.03 12.95 3.67
N ASP A 657 45.12 12.99 4.44
CA ASP A 657 45.52 11.88 5.32
C ASP A 657 44.72 11.91 6.64
N LEU A 658 44.15 13.07 6.99
CA LEU A 658 43.27 13.29 8.16
C LEU A 658 41.80 12.92 7.91
N ILE A 659 41.38 12.63 6.68
CA ILE A 659 39.98 12.28 6.39
C ILE A 659 39.65 10.79 6.62
N PRO A 660 40.60 9.83 6.45
CA PRO A 660 40.48 8.51 7.04
C PRO A 660 40.35 8.54 8.57
N TRP A 661 41.11 9.39 9.27
CA TRP A 661 41.01 9.54 10.73
C TRP A 661 39.59 9.91 11.19
N SER A 662 38.94 10.90 10.56
CA SER A 662 37.67 11.43 11.07
C SER A 662 36.51 10.43 10.95
N GLY A 663 36.45 9.67 9.85
CA GLY A 663 35.48 8.56 9.73
C GLY A 663 35.85 7.34 10.59
N PHE A 664 37.14 7.08 10.80
CA PHE A 664 37.60 6.03 11.72
C PHE A 664 37.24 6.35 13.19
N LEU A 665 37.41 7.61 13.60
CA LEU A 665 37.04 8.10 14.92
C LEU A 665 35.52 8.08 15.15
N SER A 666 34.69 8.39 14.15
CA SER A 666 33.23 8.27 14.30
C SER A 666 32.78 6.80 14.42
N VAL A 667 33.42 5.88 13.69
CA VAL A 667 33.24 4.42 13.82
C VAL A 667 33.65 3.89 15.21
N LEU A 668 34.60 4.52 15.90
CA LEU A 668 34.98 4.12 17.28
C LEU A 668 34.12 4.78 18.36
N ILE A 669 33.90 6.09 18.28
CA ILE A 669 33.24 6.88 19.34
C ILE A 669 31.77 6.50 19.47
N PHE A 670 31.05 6.34 18.35
CA PHE A 670 29.60 6.12 18.39
C PHE A 670 29.21 4.76 19.00
N PRO A 671 29.86 3.63 18.66
CA PRO A 671 29.62 2.35 19.33
C PRO A 671 30.06 2.34 20.79
N ILE A 672 31.20 2.97 21.14
CA ILE A 672 31.62 3.07 22.55
C ILE A 672 30.56 3.84 23.35
N TYR A 673 30.06 4.96 22.85
CA TYR A 673 29.00 5.73 23.49
C TYR A 673 27.69 4.93 23.65
N ILE A 674 27.25 4.20 22.63
CA ILE A 674 26.03 3.37 22.70
C ILE A 674 26.23 2.18 23.65
N VAL A 675 27.32 1.43 23.54
CA VAL A 675 27.61 0.26 24.39
C VAL A 675 27.81 0.68 25.85
N SER A 676 28.42 1.84 26.10
CA SER A 676 28.50 2.41 27.45
C SER A 676 27.11 2.76 27.98
N ASN A 677 26.25 3.42 27.18
CA ASN A 677 24.87 3.70 27.59
C ASN A 677 24.04 2.44 27.87
N LEU A 678 24.32 1.32 27.21
CA LEU A 678 23.66 0.03 27.44
C LEU A 678 24.14 -0.64 28.73
N LEU A 679 25.46 -0.68 28.95
CA LEU A 679 26.06 -1.21 30.17
C LEU A 679 25.77 -0.32 31.40
N LEU A 680 25.47 0.97 31.19
CA LEU A 680 25.04 1.92 32.22
C LEU A 680 23.51 1.97 32.40
N ASN A 681 22.72 1.16 31.66
CA ASN A 681 21.27 1.04 31.84
C ASN A 681 20.92 -0.27 32.56
N PRO A 682 20.75 -0.27 33.90
CA PRO A 682 20.63 -1.50 34.70
C PRO A 682 19.33 -2.30 34.46
N GLY A 683 18.38 -1.78 33.66
CA GLY A 683 17.15 -2.50 33.28
C GLY A 683 17.32 -3.49 32.12
N HIS A 684 18.45 -3.47 31.39
CA HIS A 684 18.69 -4.31 30.21
C HIS A 684 20.07 -4.99 30.17
N ALA A 685 20.88 -4.90 31.25
CA ALA A 685 22.21 -5.51 31.30
C ALA A 685 22.53 -6.06 32.70
N ASP A 686 22.30 -7.36 32.90
CA ASP A 686 22.32 -8.01 34.22
C ASP A 686 23.70 -8.07 34.93
N TYR A 687 24.77 -7.70 34.24
CA TYR A 687 26.09 -7.46 34.85
C TYR A 687 26.11 -6.17 35.69
N ALA A 688 25.46 -5.10 35.24
CA ALA A 688 25.45 -3.81 35.92
C ALA A 688 24.55 -3.81 37.16
N SER A 689 23.51 -4.67 37.18
CA SER A 689 22.68 -4.95 38.35
C SER A 689 23.25 -6.05 39.26
N GLY A 690 24.43 -6.61 38.94
CA GLY A 690 25.11 -7.63 39.76
C GLY A 690 24.45 -9.02 39.79
N ARG A 691 23.52 -9.32 38.88
CA ARG A 691 22.76 -10.57 38.85
C ARG A 691 23.54 -11.73 38.24
N ILE A 692 24.39 -11.45 37.24
CA ILE A 692 25.31 -12.43 36.65
C ILE A 692 26.74 -12.04 37.03
N LYS A 693 27.50 -12.94 37.66
CA LYS A 693 28.93 -12.70 37.94
C LYS A 693 29.77 -12.93 36.68
N PRO A 694 30.88 -12.20 36.45
CA PRO A 694 31.68 -12.27 35.23
C PRO A 694 32.19 -13.65 34.76
N LEU A 695 32.21 -14.65 35.64
CA LEU A 695 32.61 -16.02 35.33
C LEU A 695 31.44 -17.01 35.17
N GLN A 696 30.23 -16.67 35.63
CA GLN A 696 29.04 -17.54 35.50
C GLN A 696 28.56 -17.66 34.04
N SER A 697 28.84 -16.66 33.20
CA SER A 697 28.61 -16.73 31.75
C SER A 697 29.46 -17.78 31.02
N PHE A 698 30.45 -18.37 31.68
CA PHE A 698 31.26 -19.48 31.17
C PHE A 698 30.87 -20.84 31.80
N ASP A 699 29.90 -20.86 32.71
CA ASP A 699 29.31 -22.07 33.26
C ASP A 699 28.22 -22.61 32.33
N PHE A 700 28.25 -23.91 32.03
CA PHE A 700 27.27 -24.56 31.18
C PHE A 700 25.91 -24.70 31.88
N GLU A 701 25.89 -24.92 33.20
CA GLU A 701 24.63 -25.05 33.94
C GLU A 701 23.89 -23.71 34.05
N TYR A 702 24.59 -22.56 34.03
CA TYR A 702 23.95 -21.25 33.95
C TYR A 702 23.07 -21.11 32.69
N TRP A 703 23.61 -21.40 31.51
CA TRP A 703 22.84 -21.29 30.26
C TRP A 703 21.67 -22.27 30.17
N LYS A 704 21.79 -23.39 30.87
CA LYS A 704 20.76 -24.44 30.98
C LYS A 704 19.63 -24.07 31.95
N THR A 705 19.86 -23.27 33.00
CA THR A 705 18.77 -22.79 33.88
C THR A 705 17.91 -21.70 33.25
N ILE A 706 18.35 -21.08 32.16
CA ILE A 706 17.62 -20.03 31.43
C ILE A 706 17.24 -20.42 29.98
N ASP A 707 17.40 -21.69 29.60
CA ASP A 707 17.00 -22.31 28.31
C ASP A 707 17.36 -21.57 27.00
N SER A 708 18.28 -20.61 27.05
CA SER A 708 18.54 -19.70 25.93
C SER A 708 19.24 -20.39 24.75
N ILE A 709 19.90 -21.52 24.99
CA ILE A 709 20.60 -22.32 23.96
C ILE A 709 19.60 -23.16 23.14
N GLY A 710 18.60 -23.77 23.79
CA GLY A 710 17.53 -24.49 23.09
C GLY A 710 16.74 -23.54 22.19
N TYR A 711 16.27 -22.44 22.79
CA TYR A 711 15.53 -21.40 22.08
C TYR A 711 16.34 -20.72 20.96
N PHE A 712 17.69 -20.78 20.98
CA PHE A 712 18.52 -20.36 19.85
C PHE A 712 18.51 -21.37 18.70
N ILE A 713 18.64 -22.67 18.98
CA ILE A 713 18.70 -23.73 17.96
C ILE A 713 17.37 -23.84 17.20
N ASP A 714 16.24 -23.73 17.91
CA ASP A 714 14.90 -24.00 17.38
C ASP A 714 14.44 -23.01 16.29
N ASN A 715 14.91 -21.76 16.36
CA ASN A 715 14.61 -20.71 15.38
C ASN A 715 15.39 -20.85 14.06
N TYR A 716 16.47 -21.66 14.05
CA TYR A 716 17.33 -21.90 12.88
C TYR A 716 17.13 -23.30 12.26
N THR A 717 16.17 -24.08 12.76
CA THR A 717 15.97 -25.53 12.54
C THR A 717 17.09 -26.39 13.14
N HIS A 718 16.72 -27.52 13.76
CA HIS A 718 17.71 -28.45 14.30
C HIS A 718 18.63 -29.02 13.21
N PHE A 719 18.08 -29.35 12.03
CA PHE A 719 18.83 -29.94 10.91
C PHE A 719 19.97 -29.03 10.43
N LEU A 720 19.69 -27.76 10.14
CA LEU A 720 20.73 -26.80 9.75
C LEU A 720 21.67 -26.49 10.92
N SER A 721 21.19 -26.53 12.17
CA SER A 721 22.01 -26.31 13.36
C SER A 721 23.06 -27.42 13.59
N TYR A 722 22.74 -28.69 13.31
CA TYR A 722 23.75 -29.75 13.31
C TYR A 722 24.80 -29.55 12.21
N ILE A 723 24.39 -29.15 11.00
CA ILE A 723 25.32 -28.83 9.90
C ILE A 723 26.21 -27.62 10.26
N PHE A 724 25.65 -26.61 10.93
CA PHE A 724 26.39 -25.45 11.42
C PHE A 724 27.49 -25.84 12.43
N LEU A 725 27.16 -26.67 13.43
CA LEU A 725 28.12 -27.15 14.44
C LEU A 725 29.29 -27.92 13.80
N VAL A 726 28.99 -28.80 12.84
CA VAL A 726 30.02 -29.51 12.06
C VAL A 726 30.83 -28.52 11.20
N GLY A 727 30.18 -27.48 10.66
CA GLY A 727 30.82 -26.40 9.91
C GLY A 727 31.85 -25.60 10.70
N LEU A 728 31.59 -25.31 11.98
CA LEU A 728 32.55 -24.64 12.86
C LEU A 728 33.85 -25.44 13.02
N LEU A 729 33.75 -26.77 13.11
CA LEU A 729 34.91 -27.66 13.16
C LEU A 729 35.73 -27.60 11.85
N PHE A 730 35.07 -27.60 10.69
CA PHE A 730 35.77 -27.42 9.41
C PHE A 730 36.40 -26.03 9.24
N ILE A 731 35.76 -24.97 9.74
CA ILE A 731 36.31 -23.60 9.71
C ILE A 731 37.62 -23.50 10.50
N LEU A 732 37.77 -24.23 11.61
CA LEU A 732 39.01 -24.27 12.40
C LEU A 732 40.20 -24.93 11.66
N LEU A 733 39.97 -25.71 10.61
CA LEU A 733 41.01 -26.42 9.88
C LEU A 733 41.63 -25.62 8.73
N VAL A 734 40.93 -24.62 8.18
CA VAL A 734 41.37 -23.88 6.98
C VAL A 734 42.04 -22.56 7.36
N LYS A 735 43.08 -22.12 6.65
CA LYS A 735 43.69 -20.79 6.86
C LYS A 735 43.17 -19.81 5.80
N SER A 736 42.25 -18.93 6.18
CA SER A 736 41.68 -17.89 5.30
C SER A 736 41.20 -16.66 6.07
N PRO A 737 41.05 -15.48 5.42
CA PRO A 737 40.41 -14.31 6.04
C PRO A 737 38.97 -14.60 6.50
N PHE A 738 38.24 -15.41 5.72
CA PHE A 738 36.89 -15.89 6.05
C PHE A 738 36.86 -16.67 7.37
N ARG A 739 37.86 -17.53 7.69
CA ARG A 739 37.96 -18.14 9.02
C ARG A 739 38.09 -17.08 10.12
N VAL A 740 39.01 -16.12 9.97
CA VAL A 740 39.27 -15.15 11.05
C VAL A 740 38.01 -14.31 11.31
N PHE A 741 37.33 -13.91 10.23
CA PHE A 741 36.00 -13.30 10.29
C PHE A 741 34.99 -14.15 11.07
N MET A 742 34.83 -15.42 10.70
CA MET A 742 33.89 -16.33 11.35
C MET A 742 34.21 -16.55 12.84
N LEU A 743 35.47 -16.74 13.21
CA LEU A 743 35.87 -16.94 14.61
C LEU A 743 35.65 -15.68 15.45
N LEU A 744 35.92 -14.48 14.93
CA LEU A 744 35.65 -13.24 15.67
C LEU A 744 34.15 -12.97 15.84
N ASN A 745 33.31 -13.37 14.88
CA ASN A 745 31.86 -13.34 15.04
C ASN A 745 31.39 -14.37 16.11
N LEU A 746 31.97 -15.59 16.13
CA LEU A 746 31.70 -16.58 17.19
C LEU A 746 32.06 -16.04 18.58
N PHE A 747 33.23 -15.42 18.75
CA PHE A 747 33.63 -14.85 20.04
C PHE A 747 32.74 -13.68 20.47
N SER A 748 32.18 -12.90 19.54
CA SER A 748 31.23 -11.83 19.88
C SER A 748 29.88 -12.34 20.41
N MET A 749 29.52 -13.61 20.13
CA MET A 749 28.31 -14.21 20.71
C MET A 749 28.36 -14.30 22.24
N ILE A 750 29.56 -14.38 22.84
CA ILE A 750 29.71 -14.47 24.30
C ILE A 750 29.24 -13.15 24.96
N PRO A 751 29.77 -11.95 24.62
CA PRO A 751 29.18 -10.67 25.03
C PRO A 751 27.70 -10.49 24.69
N PHE A 752 27.22 -10.99 23.54
CA PHE A 752 25.82 -10.89 23.18
C PHE A 752 24.91 -11.70 24.12
N MET A 753 25.23 -12.97 24.34
CA MET A 753 24.48 -13.83 25.27
C MET A 753 24.55 -13.28 26.70
N ILE A 754 25.71 -12.74 27.12
CA ILE A 754 25.90 -12.06 28.41
C ILE A 754 24.95 -10.88 28.61
N VAL A 755 24.76 -10.03 27.59
CA VAL A 755 23.96 -8.80 27.71
C VAL A 755 22.47 -9.05 27.52
N PHE A 756 22.08 -10.07 26.74
CA PHE A 756 20.68 -10.28 26.33
C PHE A 756 20.08 -11.62 26.79
N SER A 757 20.72 -12.36 27.69
CA SER A 757 20.33 -13.71 28.17
C SER A 757 18.83 -13.90 28.42
N ASP A 758 18.25 -13.19 29.39
CA ASP A 758 16.83 -13.23 29.75
C ASP A 758 15.90 -12.87 28.58
N HIS A 759 16.37 -12.00 27.69
CA HIS A 759 15.62 -11.51 26.55
C HIS A 759 15.64 -12.48 25.36
N VAL A 760 16.72 -13.28 25.21
CA VAL A 760 16.90 -14.31 24.18
C VAL A 760 16.04 -15.55 24.46
N ASN A 761 15.87 -15.92 25.73
CA ASN A 761 14.94 -16.97 26.15
C ASN A 761 13.49 -16.60 25.78
N GLN A 762 13.06 -15.39 26.13
CA GLN A 762 11.66 -14.99 25.92
C GLN A 762 11.31 -14.65 24.46
N HIS A 763 12.28 -14.32 23.58
CA HIS A 763 11.97 -13.71 22.28
C HIS A 763 12.99 -13.97 21.13
N SER A 764 12.51 -14.47 19.99
CA SER A 764 13.35 -14.93 18.87
C SER A 764 14.17 -13.87 18.12
N TYR A 765 13.65 -12.65 17.91
CA TYR A 765 14.30 -11.68 17.00
C TYR A 765 15.64 -11.15 17.53
N TYR A 766 15.93 -11.27 18.84
CA TYR A 766 17.24 -10.87 19.39
C TYR A 766 18.39 -11.66 18.77
N GLN A 767 18.10 -12.85 18.23
CA GLN A 767 19.05 -13.77 17.58
C GLN A 767 19.41 -13.36 16.14
N MET A 768 18.66 -12.43 15.54
CA MET A 768 18.83 -11.97 14.14
C MET A 768 20.22 -11.40 13.80
N PRO A 769 20.97 -10.71 14.69
CA PRO A 769 22.32 -10.22 14.39
C PRO A 769 23.35 -11.30 14.03
N TYR A 770 23.07 -12.58 14.29
CA TYR A 770 23.96 -13.71 13.98
C TYR A 770 23.52 -14.55 12.77
N VAL A 771 22.45 -14.15 12.07
CA VAL A 771 21.86 -14.92 10.96
C VAL A 771 22.83 -15.14 9.78
N TYR A 772 23.64 -14.14 9.45
CA TYR A 772 24.64 -14.27 8.39
C TYR A 772 25.77 -15.20 8.81
N PHE A 773 26.21 -15.12 10.07
CA PHE A 773 27.24 -15.98 10.63
C PHE A 773 26.80 -17.46 10.64
N PHE A 774 25.57 -17.74 11.08
CA PHE A 774 24.96 -19.06 10.95
C PHE A 774 24.95 -19.55 9.49
N SER A 775 24.41 -18.72 8.59
CA SER A 775 24.27 -19.07 7.16
C SER A 775 25.62 -19.33 6.48
N PHE A 776 26.64 -18.54 6.81
CA PHE A 776 28.00 -18.70 6.32
C PHE A 776 28.61 -20.03 6.78
N GLY A 777 28.37 -20.43 8.04
CA GLY A 777 28.89 -21.69 8.60
C GLY A 777 28.25 -22.93 7.97
N VAL A 778 26.92 -22.93 7.84
CA VAL A 778 26.15 -24.02 7.19
C VAL A 778 26.61 -24.23 5.75
N VAL A 779 26.60 -23.16 4.94
CA VAL A 779 26.94 -23.24 3.52
C VAL A 779 28.41 -23.60 3.31
N TYR A 780 29.32 -23.12 4.16
CA TYR A 780 30.73 -23.51 4.11
C TYR A 780 30.94 -24.99 4.40
N CYS A 781 30.26 -25.54 5.41
CA CYS A 781 30.30 -26.98 5.70
C CYS A 781 29.85 -27.81 4.49
N MET A 782 28.68 -27.47 3.95
CA MET A 782 28.08 -28.18 2.81
C MET A 782 28.98 -28.08 1.57
N TYR A 783 29.51 -26.89 1.27
CA TYR A 783 30.41 -26.70 0.15
C TYR A 783 31.70 -27.50 0.28
N VAL A 784 32.35 -27.52 1.45
CA VAL A 784 33.57 -28.32 1.68
C VAL A 784 33.30 -29.81 1.51
N VAL A 785 32.21 -30.32 2.13
CA VAL A 785 31.83 -31.75 2.04
C VAL A 785 31.50 -32.15 0.60
N PHE A 786 30.64 -31.41 -0.09
CA PHE A 786 30.23 -31.76 -1.45
C PHE A 786 31.28 -31.45 -2.52
N SER A 787 32.17 -30.47 -2.32
CA SER A 787 33.36 -30.28 -3.16
C SER A 787 34.34 -31.45 -2.99
N LYS A 788 34.56 -31.94 -1.77
CA LYS A 788 35.39 -33.13 -1.55
C LYS A 788 34.73 -34.38 -2.15
N ALA A 789 33.44 -34.60 -1.96
CA ALA A 789 32.69 -35.68 -2.59
C ALA A 789 32.72 -35.61 -4.12
N SER A 790 32.57 -34.40 -4.69
CA SER A 790 32.70 -34.14 -6.14
C SER A 790 34.06 -34.57 -6.68
N SER A 791 35.15 -34.27 -5.96
CA SER A 791 36.51 -34.69 -6.33
C SER A 791 36.75 -36.21 -6.24
N LEU A 792 36.09 -36.89 -5.28
CA LEU A 792 36.22 -38.34 -5.06
C LEU A 792 35.39 -39.14 -6.06
N LEU A 793 34.13 -38.74 -6.28
CA LEU A 793 33.18 -39.40 -7.18
C LEU A 793 33.34 -38.96 -8.65
N LYS A 794 34.19 -37.96 -8.92
CA LYS A 794 34.43 -37.35 -10.25
C LYS A 794 33.15 -36.79 -10.90
N VAL A 795 32.26 -36.22 -10.10
CA VAL A 795 31.01 -35.56 -10.55
C VAL A 795 31.13 -34.05 -10.26
N PRO A 796 31.61 -33.20 -11.20
CA PRO A 796 31.91 -31.79 -10.93
C PRO A 796 30.72 -30.99 -10.41
N SER A 797 29.53 -31.25 -10.95
CA SER A 797 28.28 -30.58 -10.59
C SER A 797 27.79 -30.87 -9.17
N LEU A 798 28.27 -31.96 -8.53
CA LEU A 798 27.89 -32.33 -7.16
C LEU A 798 28.27 -31.25 -6.13
N SER A 799 29.34 -30.49 -6.41
CA SER A 799 29.78 -29.33 -5.60
C SER A 799 28.75 -28.20 -5.49
N ILE A 800 27.77 -28.16 -6.41
CA ILE A 800 26.67 -27.18 -6.46
C ILE A 800 25.32 -27.86 -6.18
N ILE A 801 25.06 -28.98 -6.86
CA ILE A 801 23.79 -29.72 -6.79
C ILE A 801 23.58 -30.36 -5.40
N GLY A 802 24.62 -30.92 -4.80
CA GLY A 802 24.54 -31.54 -3.46
C GLY A 802 24.09 -30.54 -2.39
N PRO A 803 24.73 -29.37 -2.26
CA PRO A 803 24.28 -28.31 -1.37
C PRO A 803 22.85 -27.83 -1.66
N VAL A 804 22.47 -27.67 -2.94
CA VAL A 804 21.11 -27.26 -3.32
C VAL A 804 20.06 -28.30 -2.90
N ILE A 805 20.31 -29.59 -3.10
CA ILE A 805 19.40 -30.67 -2.67
C ILE A 805 19.19 -30.63 -1.14
N VAL A 806 20.25 -30.43 -0.36
CA VAL A 806 20.15 -30.34 1.11
C VAL A 806 19.41 -29.07 1.56
N LEU A 807 19.59 -27.94 0.87
CA LEU A 807 18.80 -26.71 1.12
C LEU A 807 17.31 -26.89 0.75
N MET A 808 17.01 -27.62 -0.33
CA MET A 808 15.63 -27.94 -0.72
C MET A 808 14.98 -28.94 0.24
N TYR A 809 15.74 -29.89 0.81
CA TYR A 809 15.25 -30.78 1.86
C TYR A 809 14.90 -30.00 3.14
N ALA A 810 15.79 -29.09 3.57
CA ALA A 810 15.57 -28.22 4.73
C ALA A 810 14.33 -27.32 4.59
N TYR A 811 13.84 -27.05 3.37
CA TYR A 811 12.65 -26.22 3.13
C TYR A 811 11.37 -26.76 3.83
N GLY A 812 11.31 -28.06 4.14
CA GLY A 812 10.24 -28.63 4.97
C GLY A 812 10.27 -28.11 6.41
N ASP A 813 11.44 -28.18 7.06
CA ASP A 813 11.64 -27.68 8.43
C ASP A 813 11.52 -26.15 8.51
N VAL A 814 11.94 -25.45 7.44
CA VAL A 814 11.77 -23.99 7.26
C VAL A 814 10.29 -23.61 7.38
N LYS A 815 9.40 -24.34 6.69
CA LYS A 815 7.95 -24.12 6.78
C LYS A 815 7.44 -24.38 8.21
N ALA A 816 7.86 -25.47 8.84
CA ALA A 816 7.44 -25.77 10.21
C ALA A 816 7.90 -24.72 11.24
N ALA A 817 9.06 -24.06 11.03
CA ALA A 817 9.53 -22.95 11.86
C ALA A 817 8.76 -21.65 11.60
N ILE A 818 8.43 -21.36 10.33
CA ILE A 818 7.51 -20.28 9.91
C ILE A 818 6.15 -20.42 10.63
N ASP A 819 5.55 -21.61 10.56
CA ASP A 819 4.22 -21.88 11.12
C ASP A 819 4.19 -21.80 12.67
N ARG A 820 5.34 -21.96 13.36
CA ARG A 820 5.45 -21.72 14.82
C ARG A 820 5.43 -20.24 15.19
N GLN A 821 6.01 -19.36 14.37
CA GLN A 821 6.09 -17.91 14.61
C GLN A 821 4.78 -17.15 14.27
N HIS A 822 3.77 -17.84 13.72
CA HIS A 822 2.48 -17.25 13.31
C HIS A 822 1.56 -16.74 14.46
N ASN A 823 1.78 -17.13 15.72
CA ASN A 823 0.67 -17.38 16.67
C ASN A 823 0.52 -16.41 17.88
N VAL A 824 0.80 -15.07 17.81
CA VAL A 824 1.12 -14.28 19.05
C VAL A 824 0.36 -12.94 19.42
N GLN A 825 0.72 -11.71 18.96
CA GLN A 825 0.35 -10.41 19.64
C GLN A 825 -0.85 -9.56 19.06
N PHE A 826 -0.72 -8.30 18.56
CA PHE A 826 -1.81 -7.35 18.19
C PHE A 826 -1.89 -6.73 16.74
N LEU A 827 -3.05 -6.81 16.02
CA LEU A 827 -3.53 -5.93 14.90
C LEU A 827 -5.08 -5.91 14.58
N GLY A 828 -5.80 -7.04 14.56
CA GLY A 828 -7.24 -7.10 14.18
C GLY A 828 -8.31 -6.69 15.22
N LEU A 829 -7.92 -6.18 16.40
CA LEU A 829 -8.83 -5.89 17.52
C LEU A 829 -9.23 -4.45 17.63
N ASP A 830 -8.31 -3.56 17.30
CA ASP A 830 -8.65 -2.16 17.08
C ASP A 830 -9.72 -2.11 15.97
N LEU A 831 -9.58 -2.97 14.94
CA LEU A 831 -10.63 -3.31 13.97
C LEU A 831 -11.92 -3.91 14.58
N ALA A 832 -11.81 -4.98 15.38
CA ALA A 832 -12.95 -5.55 16.12
C ALA A 832 -13.68 -4.54 17.00
N GLY A 833 -12.96 -3.49 17.39
CA GLY A 833 -13.36 -2.53 18.38
C GLY A 833 -13.98 -1.28 17.84
N GLU A 834 -13.38 -0.71 16.80
CA GLU A 834 -14.08 0.28 15.99
C GLU A 834 -15.34 -0.34 15.36
N TYR A 835 -15.37 -1.66 15.14
CA TYR A 835 -16.61 -2.40 14.88
C TYR A 835 -17.57 -2.37 16.10
N VAL A 836 -17.26 -3.02 17.23
CA VAL A 836 -18.19 -3.06 18.40
C VAL A 836 -18.67 -1.65 18.80
N LYS A 837 -17.73 -0.70 18.97
CA LYS A 837 -17.99 0.69 19.35
C LYS A 837 -18.84 1.48 18.34
N SER A 838 -18.83 1.12 17.05
CA SER A 838 -19.69 1.76 16.05
C SER A 838 -21.08 1.16 15.96
N GLN A 839 -21.31 -0.01 16.58
CA GLN A 839 -22.58 -0.74 16.55
C GLN A 839 -23.33 -0.76 17.90
N THR A 840 -22.75 -0.24 18.98
CA THR A 840 -23.36 -0.15 20.32
C THR A 840 -23.78 1.28 20.68
N ASN A 841 -24.91 1.44 21.37
CA ASN A 841 -25.38 2.74 21.85
C ASN A 841 -24.64 3.20 23.14
N PRO A 842 -24.62 4.52 23.45
CA PRO A 842 -23.99 5.05 24.67
C PRO A 842 -24.58 4.54 26.00
N SER A 843 -25.75 3.89 25.95
CA SER A 843 -26.41 3.21 27.08
C SER A 843 -25.84 1.84 27.42
N ASP A 844 -25.12 1.22 26.49
CA ASP A 844 -24.88 -0.22 26.49
C ASP A 844 -23.62 -0.57 27.29
N LYS A 845 -23.66 -1.67 28.06
CA LYS A 845 -22.54 -2.16 28.87
C LYS A 845 -22.39 -3.68 28.70
N PHE A 846 -21.20 -4.12 28.28
CA PHE A 846 -20.75 -5.53 28.32
C PHE A 846 -20.19 -5.83 29.74
N PHE A 847 -19.21 -6.79 29.95
CA PHE A 847 -16.51 -6.96 30.94
C PHE A 847 -15.49 -8.19 30.77
N ALA A 848 -14.41 -7.99 30.02
CA ALA A 848 -13.42 -9.00 29.69
C ALA A 848 -13.90 -10.14 28.77
N LEU A 849 -13.01 -10.44 27.81
CA LEU A 849 -13.02 -11.63 26.98
C LEU A 849 -11.57 -12.16 26.94
N GLY A 850 -11.06 -12.79 27.99
CA GLY A 850 -9.72 -13.40 27.98
C GLY A 850 -8.66 -12.82 28.93
N SER A 851 -7.44 -13.38 28.81
CA SER A 851 -6.19 -13.06 29.54
C SER A 851 -5.80 -11.58 29.54
N ALA A 852 -5.09 -11.07 30.57
CA ALA A 852 -4.78 -9.67 30.96
C ALA A 852 -4.11 -8.69 29.95
N GLN A 853 -4.14 -9.00 28.66
CA GLN A 853 -4.40 -8.00 27.62
C GLN A 853 -5.92 -7.74 27.44
N ASN A 854 -6.76 -8.35 28.31
CA ASN A 854 -8.21 -8.64 28.43
C ASN A 854 -9.31 -7.77 29.17
N VAL A 855 -9.21 -6.49 29.60
CA VAL A 855 -10.32 -5.78 30.37
C VAL A 855 -11.14 -4.62 29.72
N ALA A 856 -10.58 -3.44 29.40
CA ALA A 856 -11.35 -2.17 29.30
C ALA A 856 -11.52 -1.54 27.90
N VAL A 857 -10.50 -1.53 27.03
CA VAL A 857 -10.82 -1.69 25.60
C VAL A 857 -11.21 -3.17 25.37
N CYS A 858 -11.29 -4.05 26.39
CA CYS A 858 -12.17 -5.27 26.39
C CYS A 858 -13.61 -5.09 26.81
N TYR A 859 -14.00 -3.83 26.78
CA TYR A 859 -15.35 -3.34 26.97
C TYR A 859 -15.77 -2.53 25.73
N PHE A 860 -14.87 -2.38 24.73
CA PHE A 860 -15.16 -1.83 23.40
C PHE A 860 -14.45 -2.49 22.17
N ALA A 861 -13.38 -3.30 22.32
CA ALA A 861 -12.29 -3.52 21.31
C ALA A 861 -11.14 -4.53 21.71
N GLN A 862 -11.46 -5.70 22.22
CA GLN A 862 -10.79 -6.34 23.37
C GLN A 862 -9.26 -6.76 23.42
N ARG A 863 -8.33 -6.17 24.23
CA ARG A 863 -7.86 -4.76 24.44
C ARG A 863 -7.77 -4.06 25.86
N TYR A 864 -7.26 -4.62 26.97
CA TYR A 864 -6.52 -3.93 28.07
C TYR A 864 -5.83 -4.91 29.06
N CYS A 865 -4.65 -4.80 29.65
CA CYS A 865 -3.36 -4.14 29.40
C CYS A 865 -2.58 -4.07 30.75
N SER A 866 -1.89 -5.16 31.11
CA SER A 866 -0.81 -5.25 32.11
C SER A 866 -1.14 -5.65 33.57
N ASN A 867 -0.13 -6.26 34.21
CA ASN A 867 -0.01 -6.44 35.65
C ASN A 867 1.07 -5.46 36.13
N LEU A 868 0.67 -4.47 36.94
CA LEU A 868 1.50 -3.34 37.35
C LEU A 868 2.84 -3.74 38.00
N SER A 869 3.83 -2.83 37.94
CA SER A 869 5.06 -2.93 38.73
C SER A 869 4.75 -3.05 40.23
N GLY A 870 5.59 -3.75 41.00
CA GLY A 870 5.47 -3.84 42.46
C GLY A 870 5.84 -2.57 43.23
N SER A 871 5.97 -1.42 42.56
CA SER A 871 6.47 -0.15 43.11
C SER A 871 5.71 1.06 42.56
N THR A 872 5.49 2.07 43.40
CA THR A 872 4.80 3.35 43.11
C THR A 872 5.28 4.00 41.80
N GLU A 873 6.59 4.00 41.63
CA GLU A 873 7.30 4.65 40.53
C GLU A 873 7.08 3.92 39.20
N GLY A 874 6.89 2.59 39.24
CA GLY A 874 6.49 1.81 38.08
C GLY A 874 4.99 1.89 37.78
N ILE A 875 4.15 2.41 38.69
CA ILE A 875 2.76 2.77 38.39
C ILE A 875 2.73 4.11 37.65
N ARG A 876 3.36 5.16 38.23
CA ARG A 876 3.53 6.49 37.59
C ARG A 876 4.13 6.41 36.19
N ASN A 877 5.23 5.67 36.03
CA ASN A 877 5.85 5.43 34.73
C ASN A 877 4.97 4.67 33.72
N TYR A 878 3.88 4.02 34.16
CA TYR A 878 2.91 3.39 33.26
C TYR A 878 1.75 4.34 32.94
N GLU A 879 1.27 5.07 33.95
CA GLU A 879 0.25 6.11 33.80
C GLU A 879 0.68 7.17 32.78
N ASP A 880 1.88 7.74 32.95
CA ASP A 880 2.33 8.85 32.11
C ASP A 880 2.78 8.36 30.72
N LYS A 881 3.32 7.14 30.62
CA LYS A 881 3.79 6.53 29.35
C LYS A 881 2.66 6.11 28.41
N PHE A 882 1.48 5.81 28.94
CA PHE A 882 0.28 5.48 28.16
C PHE A 882 -0.84 6.54 28.27
N ASN A 883 -0.58 7.66 28.95
CA ASN A 883 -1.55 8.70 29.33
C ASN A 883 -2.84 8.09 29.94
N ALA A 884 -2.67 7.17 30.88
CA ALA A 884 -3.74 6.33 31.42
C ALA A 884 -4.64 7.12 32.38
N ARG A 885 -5.69 7.73 31.81
CA ARG A 885 -6.82 8.28 32.58
C ARG A 885 -7.46 7.23 33.49
N PHE A 886 -7.48 5.96 33.06
CA PHE A 886 -8.01 4.82 33.82
C PHE A 886 -6.92 3.78 34.12
N ILE A 887 -6.80 3.39 35.39
CA ILE A 887 -5.98 2.26 35.84
C ILE A 887 -6.85 1.13 36.38
N TYR A 888 -6.35 -0.10 36.27
CA TYR A 888 -7.07 -1.32 36.63
C TYR A 888 -6.30 -2.12 37.68
N ILE A 889 -7.00 -2.62 38.70
CA ILE A 889 -6.41 -3.40 39.78
C ILE A 889 -7.23 -4.67 40.01
N ASN A 890 -6.60 -5.84 39.85
CA ASN A 890 -7.21 -7.13 40.16
C ASN A 890 -6.94 -7.56 41.62
N ALA A 891 -7.73 -8.50 42.13
CA ALA A 891 -7.58 -9.04 43.48
C ALA A 891 -6.18 -9.63 43.79
N ARG A 892 -5.45 -10.14 42.79
CA ARG A 892 -4.08 -10.67 42.99
C ARG A 892 -3.05 -9.55 43.24
N TYR A 893 -3.17 -8.39 42.59
CA TYR A 893 -2.24 -7.27 42.79
C TYR A 893 -2.37 -6.66 44.19
N ILE A 894 -3.57 -6.57 44.75
CA ILE A 894 -3.82 -6.17 46.15
C ILE A 894 -3.00 -7.04 47.12
N ASN A 895 -2.85 -8.34 46.82
CA ASN A 895 -2.09 -9.31 47.61
C ASN A 895 -0.58 -9.38 47.27
N GLN A 896 -0.13 -8.68 46.21
CA GLN A 896 1.26 -8.71 45.72
C GLN A 896 1.99 -7.36 45.78
N ALA A 897 1.30 -6.27 46.15
CA ALA A 897 1.89 -4.94 46.29
C ALA A 897 2.95 -4.93 47.41
N ALA A 898 4.23 -4.92 47.02
CA ALA A 898 5.36 -5.17 47.92
C ALA A 898 5.75 -3.96 48.82
N SER A 899 5.27 -2.74 48.55
CA SER A 899 5.43 -1.59 49.44
C SER A 899 4.14 -0.79 49.61
N TRP A 900 4.01 -0.17 50.79
CA TRP A 900 2.85 0.63 51.21
C TRP A 900 2.69 1.95 50.42
N GLU A 901 3.78 2.44 49.84
CA GLU A 901 3.84 3.72 49.12
C GLU A 901 3.12 3.67 47.77
N SER A 902 3.07 2.50 47.13
CA SER A 902 2.38 2.32 45.85
C SER A 902 0.88 2.55 46.01
N TRP A 903 0.31 2.02 47.08
CA TRP A 903 -1.08 2.24 47.47
C TRP A 903 -1.38 3.68 47.88
N LYS A 904 -0.48 4.30 48.66
CA LYS A 904 -0.68 5.69 49.11
C LYS A 904 -0.82 6.65 47.92
N TYR A 905 0.00 6.50 46.87
CA TYR A 905 -0.08 7.36 45.70
C TYR A 905 -1.40 7.22 44.93
N ILE A 906 -1.87 5.98 44.70
CA ILE A 906 -3.15 5.72 44.03
C ILE A 906 -4.29 6.42 44.79
N VAL A 907 -4.37 6.24 46.11
CA VAL A 907 -5.37 6.88 47.00
C VAL A 907 -5.38 8.41 46.87
N GLU A 908 -4.21 9.02 46.72
CA GLU A 908 -4.05 10.47 46.72
C GLU A 908 -4.37 11.15 45.37
N ASN A 909 -4.45 10.41 44.25
CA ASN A 909 -4.47 10.95 42.88
C ASN A 909 -5.53 10.32 41.95
N TYR A 910 -6.18 9.24 42.40
CA TYR A 910 -7.21 8.52 41.64
C TYR A 910 -8.49 8.40 42.47
N HIS A 911 -9.65 8.51 41.80
CA HIS A 911 -10.95 8.15 42.36
C HIS A 911 -11.43 6.81 41.79
N LEU A 912 -12.43 6.18 42.43
CA LEU A 912 -13.05 4.96 41.92
C LEU A 912 -14.00 5.32 40.77
N ALA A 913 -13.82 4.72 39.60
CA ALA A 913 -14.75 4.87 38.47
C ALA A 913 -15.76 3.71 38.46
N HIS A 914 -15.27 2.47 38.54
CA HIS A 914 -16.14 1.28 38.57
C HIS A 914 -15.59 0.21 39.53
N ALA A 915 -16.47 -0.32 40.39
CA ALA A 915 -16.24 -1.53 41.18
C ALA A 915 -16.96 -2.72 40.52
N GLY A 916 -16.27 -3.85 40.34
CA GLY A 916 -16.83 -5.02 39.66
C GLY A 916 -17.04 -6.22 40.59
N LEU A 917 -18.29 -6.67 40.73
CA LEU A 917 -18.74 -7.66 41.71
C LEU A 917 -19.25 -8.96 41.06
N HIS A 918 -18.75 -10.15 41.45
CA HIS A 918 -19.41 -11.43 41.15
C HIS A 918 -20.36 -11.87 42.28
N ARG A 919 -21.36 -12.73 42.01
CA ARG A 919 -22.35 -13.18 43.01
C ARG A 919 -22.33 -14.68 43.28
N ILE A 920 -21.80 -15.09 44.44
CA ILE A 920 -21.87 -16.49 44.89
C ILE A 920 -23.10 -16.66 45.80
N GLY A 921 -24.12 -17.36 45.32
CA GLY A 921 -25.38 -17.53 46.04
C GLY A 921 -26.13 -16.21 46.22
N ASN A 922 -26.18 -15.69 47.45
CA ASN A 922 -26.79 -14.39 47.78
C ASN A 922 -25.79 -13.30 48.20
N THR A 923 -24.48 -13.61 48.25
CA THR A 923 -23.44 -12.63 48.61
C THR A 923 -22.79 -12.05 47.35
N LEU A 924 -22.26 -10.82 47.43
CA LEU A 924 -21.57 -10.11 46.34
C LEU A 924 -20.08 -9.90 46.68
N TYR A 925 -19.23 -10.11 45.69
CA TYR A 925 -17.79 -10.38 45.82
C TYR A 925 -17.00 -9.45 44.90
N LEU A 926 -16.18 -8.53 45.44
CA LEU A 926 -15.38 -7.63 44.61
C LEU A 926 -14.22 -8.38 43.93
N SER A 927 -14.16 -8.35 42.59
CA SER A 927 -13.08 -8.98 41.81
C SER A 927 -12.03 -7.98 41.31
N GLN A 928 -12.48 -6.74 41.05
CA GLN A 928 -11.67 -5.68 40.45
C GLN A 928 -12.13 -4.28 40.85
N ILE A 929 -11.23 -3.32 40.65
CA ILE A 929 -11.56 -1.89 40.62
C ILE A 929 -10.91 -1.23 39.39
N VAL A 930 -11.68 -0.37 38.73
CA VAL A 930 -11.22 0.60 37.73
C VAL A 930 -11.19 1.96 38.41
N LEU A 931 -10.03 2.61 38.41
CA LEU A 931 -9.81 3.90 39.05
C LEU A 931 -9.47 4.97 37.99
N GLU A 932 -9.91 6.20 38.19
CA GLU A 932 -9.74 7.31 37.26
C GLU A 932 -8.88 8.45 37.85
N LYS A 933 -7.94 8.97 37.06
CA LYS A 933 -6.99 10.03 37.48
C LYS A 933 -7.73 11.36 37.64
N GLY A 934 -7.60 12.04 38.79
CA GLY A 934 -8.20 13.36 38.98
C GLY A 934 -8.18 13.86 40.43
N ASP A 935 -8.46 15.15 40.61
CA ASP A 935 -8.24 15.88 41.87
C ASP A 935 -9.18 15.46 43.04
N ARG A 936 -10.19 14.63 42.76
CA ARG A 936 -11.00 13.97 43.80
C ARG A 936 -10.19 12.83 44.42
N LYS A 937 -9.69 13.02 45.64
CA LYS A 937 -9.06 11.96 46.44
C LYS A 937 -10.04 10.81 46.72
N LEU A 938 -9.51 9.60 46.75
CA LEU A 938 -10.26 8.37 47.02
C LEU A 938 -10.84 8.36 48.45
N ASP A 939 -12.13 8.09 48.63
CA ASP A 939 -12.69 7.95 49.98
C ASP A 939 -12.13 6.69 50.67
N MET A 940 -11.26 6.95 51.66
CA MET A 940 -10.65 5.91 52.49
C MET A 940 -11.66 5.24 53.42
N THR A 941 -12.84 5.83 53.66
CA THR A 941 -13.92 5.18 54.43
C THR A 941 -14.49 3.98 53.67
N LEU A 942 -14.68 4.10 52.35
CA LEU A 942 -15.10 3.02 51.47
C LEU A 942 -14.07 1.89 51.42
N LEU A 943 -12.79 2.17 51.10
CA LEU A 943 -11.79 1.09 50.96
C LEU A 943 -11.55 0.32 52.27
N ASN A 944 -11.52 1.02 53.42
CA ASN A 944 -11.35 0.35 54.70
C ASN A 944 -12.58 -0.49 55.11
N LYS A 945 -13.79 -0.17 54.62
CA LYS A 945 -14.99 -1.03 54.78
C LYS A 945 -14.94 -2.30 53.93
N ILE A 946 -14.42 -2.24 52.70
CA ILE A 946 -14.42 -3.41 51.79
C ILE A 946 -13.28 -4.38 52.10
N LYS A 947 -12.14 -3.88 52.61
CA LYS A 947 -10.92 -4.64 52.91
C LYS A 947 -11.12 -5.95 53.73
N PRO A 948 -11.98 -6.02 54.77
CA PRO A 948 -12.22 -7.27 55.50
C PRO A 948 -13.13 -8.26 54.75
N ILE A 949 -14.03 -7.75 53.90
CA ILE A 949 -15.04 -8.54 53.18
C ILE A 949 -14.34 -9.42 52.12
N PHE A 950 -13.45 -8.82 51.30
CA PHE A 950 -12.62 -9.50 50.31
C PHE A 950 -12.04 -10.85 50.80
N LYS A 951 -11.44 -10.87 52.00
CA LYS A 951 -10.67 -12.01 52.50
C LYS A 951 -11.55 -13.23 52.82
N ARG A 952 -12.82 -13.04 53.19
CA ARG A 952 -13.76 -14.11 53.53
C ARG A 952 -14.26 -14.88 52.31
N ASP A 953 -14.14 -14.27 51.14
CA ASP A 953 -15.05 -14.51 50.02
C ASP A 953 -14.30 -14.90 48.73
N TYR A 954 -13.00 -14.57 48.62
CA TYR A 954 -12.12 -15.00 47.53
C TYR A 954 -12.07 -16.54 47.30
N GLU A 955 -12.37 -17.36 48.30
CA GLU A 955 -12.17 -18.82 48.31
C GLU A 955 -13.26 -19.66 47.61
N LYS A 956 -14.37 -19.08 47.15
CA LYS A 956 -15.58 -19.85 46.73
C LYS A 956 -15.90 -19.87 45.23
N THR A 957 -15.06 -19.28 44.37
CA THR A 957 -15.46 -18.95 42.98
C THR A 957 -14.95 -19.97 41.94
N THR A 958 -15.60 -21.13 41.82
CA THR A 958 -15.27 -22.16 40.82
C THR A 958 -16.48 -22.71 40.03
N GLN A 959 -17.52 -21.89 39.85
CA GLN A 959 -18.69 -22.19 38.99
C GLN A 959 -19.16 -20.95 38.20
N LYS A 960 -19.98 -21.14 37.16
CA LYS A 960 -20.57 -20.04 36.37
C LYS A 960 -21.46 -19.15 37.24
N ILE A 961 -21.20 -17.86 37.27
CA ILE A 961 -21.78 -16.91 38.23
C ILE A 961 -22.10 -15.56 37.54
N PRO A 962 -23.24 -14.91 37.84
CA PRO A 962 -23.56 -13.58 37.34
C PRO A 962 -22.75 -12.49 38.06
N TYR A 963 -22.43 -11.42 37.33
CA TYR A 963 -21.60 -10.32 37.79
C TYR A 963 -22.34 -8.97 37.60
N TYR A 964 -21.95 -7.98 38.40
CA TYR A 964 -22.61 -6.70 38.63
C TYR A 964 -21.56 -5.58 38.67
N VAL A 965 -21.89 -4.39 38.18
CA VAL A 965 -21.01 -3.21 38.26
C VAL A 965 -21.65 -2.21 39.23
N ILE A 966 -20.84 -1.60 40.10
CA ILE A 966 -21.22 -0.46 40.94
C ILE A 966 -20.37 0.74 40.54
N GLU A 967 -21.04 1.83 40.20
CA GLU A 967 -20.49 3.18 40.12
C GLU A 967 -20.66 3.85 41.51
N PRO A 968 -19.66 4.59 42.03
CA PRO A 968 -19.81 5.36 43.26
C PRO A 968 -20.40 6.76 42.97
N ASP A 969 -21.40 7.15 43.77
CA ASP A 969 -21.85 8.54 43.92
C ASP A 969 -20.87 9.35 44.80
#